data_AF-A0A978TYZ9-F1
#
_entry.id   AF-A0A978TYZ9-F1
#
_cell.length_a   1.000
_cell.length_b   1.000
_cell.length_c   1.000
_cell.angle_alpha   90.00
_cell.angle_beta   90.00
_cell.angle_gamma   90.00
#
_symmetry.space_group_name_H-M   'P 1'
#
loop_
_entity.id
_entity.type
_entity.pdbx_description
1 polymer ?
#
loop_
_entity_poly.entity_id
_entity_poly.type
_entity_poly.pdbx_seq_one_letter_code
_entity_poly.pdbx_strand_id
1 'polypeptide(L)'
;MSFSFGSQKNDPIFGTYGEFTVGSVGNRVQAQFILTKMKPGVEGSWENLLASQMVPWREVFKIEELTFDELLQRDLDDSRVAHELIPYLLGEREASARFFPPILAVLVPKNPQQAGIQPYYPVPTQSSDVVTSFGELFDFEKVKFNEQVTPLGSIKYNRQKTSFVIVDGQHRAMAVLALHRQINSSWGADRYASFYNHLSLSPEQIKNIELPVCILFFPELHEGNIAYVQKGVDLKKVCREIFLVVNKTAKKVSQSRELLLDDEDFAARMMRTTLSKLKGRGEDESSVARIYSFAFGDSDSDLGKQVVAGQLEYTSAVVLHKMHAAAAFGVPDAFNFDQPAEITDGRRTKNSERPTQILIGTPLERWNSLSRFSGKYHPPDDVALAVQLLSEISNLPLLKLFDRFRPFAIHNSVMRELRTRLSDPDARADLVQSKCYSLLFEGSGVRYVFEEHRKTLKDRHDELLEEGKSPGDYIVNQLKDANAVITALDKYEELIKAQRACKFFSIDYDKFFSIEGNEEQRRELLVRAKPIFDTISTQAFQLGYLMAVHSVVEAILSPGTRYEERLQLIDFVSELFINALNTYFSSNEDIEHRTLTGFIKEPRVGFFDQNQLGLRRLLSLSVRELNERQWTFFRYAILELVHCKYAYQSVVNTLENSVSSLADKYRGYLPELIDKVLNLREQYVAAAIRSALNSSSFELELKTLRARLQGEGKLEAEIEDIVKEKTSAKEGEIRAECKKNLSASLGEVADADTIVNRLVTTSQVAQSDTVSDGE
;
A
#
# COMPACT_ATOMS: atom_id res chain seq x y z
N MET A 1 38.71 -4.24 44.86
CA MET A 1 37.39 -4.86 45.10
C MET A 1 36.33 -3.78 44.98
N SER A 2 35.75 -3.61 43.79
CA SER A 2 34.63 -2.70 43.56
C SER A 2 33.33 -3.45 43.83
N PHE A 3 32.56 -3.00 44.82
CA PHE A 3 31.20 -3.47 45.02
C PHE A 3 30.36 -3.06 43.80
N SER A 4 30.00 -4.04 42.97
CA SER A 4 28.89 -3.90 42.03
C SER A 4 27.61 -3.80 42.87
N PHE A 5 26.99 -2.62 42.89
CA PHE A 5 25.63 -2.47 43.39
C PHE A 5 24.71 -3.32 42.50
N GLY A 6 24.36 -4.52 42.96
CA GLY A 6 23.40 -5.39 42.28
C GLY A 6 22.06 -4.69 42.18
N SER A 7 21.50 -4.60 40.97
CA SER A 7 20.14 -4.11 40.71
C SER A 7 19.14 -4.95 41.51
N GLN A 8 18.54 -4.39 42.55
CA GLN A 8 17.63 -5.13 43.42
C GLN A 8 16.21 -5.18 42.82
N LYS A 9 15.56 -6.35 42.87
CA LYS A 9 14.14 -6.55 42.51
C LYS A 9 13.23 -6.03 43.64
N ASN A 10 13.12 -4.71 43.76
CA ASN A 10 12.59 -4.09 44.97
C ASN A 10 11.07 -3.84 44.96
N ASP A 11 10.42 -3.83 43.81
CA ASP A 11 9.03 -3.38 43.71
C ASP A 11 8.07 -4.55 43.42
N PRO A 12 7.22 -4.93 44.38
CA PRO A 12 6.22 -5.97 44.17
C PRO A 12 4.96 -5.41 43.48
N ILE A 13 4.50 -6.10 42.44
CA ILE A 13 3.18 -5.96 41.85
C ILE A 13 2.29 -7.03 42.45
N PHE A 14 1.11 -6.67 42.96
CA PHE A 14 0.15 -7.61 43.52
C PHE A 14 -1.07 -7.76 42.63
N GLY A 15 -1.70 -8.93 42.67
CA GLY A 15 -2.90 -9.18 41.89
C GLY A 15 -3.38 -10.62 41.98
N THR A 16 -4.42 -10.94 41.20
CA THR A 16 -4.97 -12.29 41.10
C THR A 16 -4.30 -13.02 39.95
N TYR A 17 -3.74 -14.21 40.19
CA TYR A 17 -3.06 -14.95 39.12
C TYR A 17 -3.96 -15.98 38.44
N GLY A 18 -3.58 -16.39 37.24
CA GLY A 18 -4.16 -17.53 36.55
C GLY A 18 -3.28 -18.00 35.40
N GLU A 19 -3.80 -18.96 34.63
CA GLU A 19 -3.08 -19.53 33.49
C GLU A 19 -4.03 -19.88 32.34
N PHE A 20 -3.50 -19.84 31.12
CA PHE A 20 -4.18 -20.30 29.90
C PHE A 20 -3.14 -20.74 28.88
N THR A 21 -3.58 -21.17 27.71
CA THR A 21 -2.70 -21.65 26.64
C THR A 21 -2.88 -20.83 25.38
N VAL A 22 -1.79 -20.49 24.71
CA VAL A 22 -1.73 -19.76 23.44
C VAL A 22 -1.17 -20.68 22.36
N GLY A 23 -1.66 -20.60 21.12
CA GLY A 23 -1.16 -21.38 19.98
C GLY A 23 -2.09 -22.49 19.49
N SER A 24 -1.82 -22.95 18.26
CA SER A 24 -2.57 -24.01 17.56
C SER A 24 -2.16 -25.43 18.01
N VAL A 25 -2.91 -26.46 17.57
CA VAL A 25 -2.65 -27.86 17.90
C VAL A 25 -1.24 -28.25 17.43
N GLY A 26 -0.30 -28.40 18.38
CA GLY A 26 1.11 -28.75 18.15
C GLY A 26 2.14 -27.70 18.63
N ASN A 27 1.73 -26.44 18.84
CA ASN A 27 2.57 -25.31 19.28
C ASN A 27 1.95 -24.54 20.46
N ARG A 28 1.37 -25.27 21.41
CA ARG A 28 0.66 -24.71 22.57
C ARG A 28 1.63 -24.26 23.65
N VAL A 29 1.74 -22.95 23.88
CA VAL A 29 2.56 -22.34 24.94
C VAL A 29 1.70 -22.02 26.15
N GLN A 30 2.12 -22.43 27.35
CA GLN A 30 1.45 -22.02 28.58
C GLN A 30 1.75 -20.55 28.92
N ALA A 31 0.70 -19.77 29.11
CA ALA A 31 0.75 -18.39 29.56
C ALA A 31 0.31 -18.32 31.03
N GLN A 32 1.10 -17.65 31.86
CA GLN A 32 0.70 -17.26 33.20
C GLN A 32 0.39 -15.77 33.23
N PHE A 33 -0.59 -15.38 34.04
CA PHE A 33 -0.99 -13.98 34.13
C PHE A 33 -1.23 -13.52 35.56
N ILE A 34 -1.13 -12.21 35.76
CA ILE A 34 -1.61 -11.51 36.95
C ILE A 34 -2.56 -10.38 36.55
N LEU A 35 -3.77 -10.39 37.10
CA LEU A 35 -4.76 -9.32 36.98
C LEU A 35 -4.52 -8.32 38.11
N THR A 36 -4.22 -7.09 37.73
CA THR A 36 -3.80 -6.01 38.61
C THR A 36 -4.34 -4.66 38.09
N LYS A 37 -3.79 -3.55 38.60
CA LYS A 37 -4.13 -2.20 38.16
C LYS A 37 -2.92 -1.28 38.14
N MET A 38 -2.98 -0.25 37.30
CA MET A 38 -2.02 0.85 37.30
C MET A 38 -2.72 2.20 37.52
N LYS A 39 -1.98 3.18 38.02
CA LYS A 39 -2.49 4.53 38.32
C LYS A 39 -1.56 5.62 37.82
N PRO A 40 -2.08 6.71 37.21
CA PRO A 40 -1.29 7.90 36.99
C PRO A 40 -1.10 8.66 38.33
N GLY A 41 0.00 9.41 38.49
CA GLY A 41 0.29 10.09 39.75
C GLY A 41 1.78 10.26 40.03
N VAL A 42 2.08 11.01 41.09
CA VAL A 42 3.44 11.27 41.60
C VAL A 42 3.93 10.07 42.41
N GLU A 43 5.24 9.78 42.37
CA GLU A 43 5.86 8.59 42.95
C GLU A 43 5.47 8.35 44.43
N GLY A 44 5.10 7.10 44.77
CA GLY A 44 4.75 6.72 46.14
C GLY A 44 4.01 5.38 46.31
N SER A 45 3.39 4.85 45.25
CA SER A 45 2.72 3.53 45.24
C SER A 45 3.25 2.60 44.14
N TRP A 46 3.12 1.28 44.30
CA TRP A 46 3.56 0.31 43.28
C TRP A 46 2.73 0.45 41.99
N GLU A 47 1.49 0.93 42.06
CA GLU A 47 0.63 1.19 40.90
C GLU A 47 1.15 2.34 40.04
N ASN A 48 1.71 3.40 40.65
CA ASN A 48 2.35 4.50 39.93
C ASN A 48 3.67 4.08 39.31
N LEU A 49 4.42 3.23 40.03
CA LEU A 49 5.66 2.66 39.54
C LEU A 49 5.43 1.70 38.36
N LEU A 50 4.34 0.93 38.38
CA LEU A 50 3.95 0.11 37.23
C LEU A 50 3.65 0.99 36.01
N ALA A 51 2.96 2.12 36.19
CA ALA A 51 2.70 3.06 35.10
C ALA A 51 3.99 3.63 34.48
N SER A 52 5.06 3.85 35.27
CA SER A 52 6.35 4.32 34.74
C SER A 52 7.17 3.26 34.01
N GLN A 53 6.85 1.97 34.20
CA GLN A 53 7.54 0.84 33.56
C GLN A 53 6.80 0.26 32.35
N MET A 54 5.55 0.66 32.17
CA MET A 54 4.72 0.33 31.01
C MET A 54 5.19 1.08 29.78
N VAL A 55 5.33 0.34 28.69
CA VAL A 55 5.82 0.87 27.42
C VAL A 55 4.83 0.50 26.31
N PRO A 56 4.29 1.48 25.59
CA PRO A 56 3.56 1.24 24.36
C PRO A 56 4.43 0.47 23.36
N TRP A 57 3.81 -0.40 22.55
CA TRP A 57 4.49 -1.18 21.52
C TRP A 57 5.41 -0.31 20.64
N ARG A 58 4.95 0.89 20.27
CA ARG A 58 5.70 1.85 19.44
C ARG A 58 6.99 2.40 20.04
N GLU A 59 7.15 2.35 21.36
CA GLU A 59 8.33 2.88 22.06
C GLU A 59 9.39 1.80 22.28
N VAL A 60 9.00 0.54 22.16
CA VAL A 60 9.90 -0.60 22.35
C VAL A 60 10.69 -0.89 21.09
N PHE A 61 10.09 -0.69 19.92
CA PHE A 61 10.66 -1.10 18.65
C PHE A 61 10.85 0.08 17.69
N LYS A 62 12.07 0.23 17.15
CA LYS A 62 12.40 1.25 16.15
C LYS A 62 11.81 0.93 14.78
N ILE A 63 11.38 1.94 14.02
CA ILE A 63 10.74 1.79 12.70
C ILE A 63 11.61 0.94 11.77
N GLU A 64 12.92 1.17 11.82
CA GLU A 64 13.94 0.54 11.00
C GLU A 64 14.14 -0.94 11.35
N GLU A 65 13.87 -1.31 12.60
CA GLU A 65 14.06 -2.66 13.14
C GLU A 65 12.76 -3.50 13.08
N LEU A 66 11.62 -2.87 12.83
CA LEU A 66 10.33 -3.53 12.72
C LEU A 66 10.19 -4.27 11.39
N THR A 67 9.52 -5.41 11.38
CA THR A 67 8.92 -5.98 10.19
C THR A 67 7.74 -5.09 9.74
N PHE A 68 7.29 -5.25 8.50
CA PHE A 68 6.12 -4.50 8.01
C PHE A 68 4.87 -4.78 8.87
N ASP A 69 4.69 -6.03 9.29
CA ASP A 69 3.57 -6.45 10.16
C ASP A 69 3.59 -5.73 11.51
N GLU A 70 4.78 -5.53 12.10
CA GLU A 70 4.92 -4.83 13.37
C GLU A 70 4.78 -3.30 13.25
N LEU A 71 5.00 -2.71 12.06
CA LEU A 71 4.72 -1.30 11.80
C LEU A 71 3.22 -0.99 11.85
N LEU A 72 2.37 -1.88 11.33
CA LEU A 72 0.92 -1.71 11.40
C LEU A 72 0.38 -1.82 12.83
N GLN A 73 1.09 -2.57 13.68
CA GLN A 73 0.75 -2.77 15.10
C GLN A 73 1.24 -1.61 16.00
N ARG A 74 2.03 -0.69 15.41
CA ARG A 74 2.57 0.52 16.05
C ARG A 74 1.55 1.67 16.11
N ASP A 75 0.57 1.69 15.21
CA ASP A 75 -0.24 2.88 14.96
C ASP A 75 -1.19 3.14 16.13
N LEU A 76 -0.84 4.18 16.90
CA LEU A 76 -1.61 4.69 18.01
C LEU A 76 -2.02 6.12 17.70
N ASP A 77 -3.33 6.35 17.74
CA ASP A 77 -3.95 7.64 17.47
C ASP A 77 -3.87 8.53 18.72
N ASP A 78 -2.75 9.26 18.85
CA ASP A 78 -2.54 10.19 19.97
C ASP A 78 -3.59 11.31 20.00
N SER A 79 -4.17 11.68 18.86
CA SER A 79 -5.25 12.68 18.79
C SER A 79 -6.50 12.16 19.49
N ARG A 80 -6.95 10.96 19.14
CA ARG A 80 -8.07 10.30 19.82
C ARG A 80 -7.80 10.13 21.30
N VAL A 81 -6.56 9.80 21.68
CA VAL A 81 -6.19 9.69 23.10
C VAL A 81 -6.34 11.05 23.80
N ALA A 82 -5.79 12.11 23.21
CA ALA A 82 -5.81 13.47 23.74
C ALA A 82 -7.23 14.08 23.82
N HIS A 83 -8.07 13.87 22.81
CA HIS A 83 -9.33 14.61 22.65
C HIS A 83 -10.59 13.81 22.97
N GLU A 84 -10.50 12.48 23.04
CA GLU A 84 -11.62 11.63 23.41
C GLU A 84 -11.37 10.91 24.73
N LEU A 85 -10.28 10.15 24.81
CA LEU A 85 -10.06 9.22 25.91
C LEU A 85 -9.67 9.91 27.21
N ILE A 86 -8.78 10.90 27.15
CA ILE A 86 -8.40 11.69 28.33
C ILE A 86 -9.58 12.53 28.84
N PRO A 87 -10.30 13.30 28.01
CA PRO A 87 -11.51 14.03 28.44
C PRO A 87 -12.59 13.11 29.02
N TYR A 88 -12.75 11.90 28.47
CA TYR A 88 -13.63 10.87 29.04
C TYR A 88 -13.20 10.46 30.46
N LEU A 89 -11.91 10.21 30.70
CA LEU A 89 -11.38 9.88 32.03
C LEU A 89 -11.50 11.05 33.02
N LEU A 90 -11.23 12.27 32.57
CA LEU A 90 -11.32 13.49 33.38
C LEU A 90 -12.78 13.89 33.65
N GLY A 91 -13.72 13.40 32.84
CA GLY A 91 -15.15 13.66 32.99
C GLY A 91 -15.62 14.99 32.44
N GLU A 92 -14.95 15.48 31.41
CA GLU A 92 -15.29 16.72 30.71
C GLU A 92 -16.48 16.51 29.75
N ARG A 93 -16.98 15.28 29.63
CA ARG A 93 -18.17 14.89 28.85
C ARG A 93 -19.27 14.38 29.79
N GLU A 94 -20.54 14.46 29.38
CA GLU A 94 -21.75 14.10 30.15
C GLU A 94 -21.85 12.63 30.63
N ALA A 95 -20.81 11.82 30.45
CA ALA A 95 -20.79 10.43 30.88
C ALA A 95 -20.60 10.31 32.40
N SER A 96 -21.59 9.69 33.07
CA SER A 96 -21.59 9.46 34.53
C SER A 96 -20.66 8.32 34.97
N ALA A 97 -20.29 7.40 34.07
CA ALA A 97 -19.41 6.27 34.36
C ALA A 97 -18.09 6.36 33.58
N ARG A 98 -16.97 6.36 34.31
CA ARG A 98 -15.60 6.50 33.77
C ARG A 98 -14.80 5.24 34.08
N PHE A 99 -14.69 4.35 33.09
CA PHE A 99 -14.01 3.07 33.27
C PHE A 99 -13.48 2.57 31.94
N PHE A 100 -12.21 2.16 31.93
CA PHE A 100 -11.65 1.44 30.80
C PHE A 100 -11.66 -0.07 31.06
N PRO A 101 -12.05 -0.89 30.06
CA PRO A 101 -11.83 -2.31 30.14
C PRO A 101 -10.34 -2.62 30.31
N PRO A 102 -9.99 -3.79 30.87
CA PRO A 102 -8.59 -4.17 31.10
C PRO A 102 -7.73 -4.09 29.83
N ILE A 103 -6.48 -3.68 30.01
CA ILE A 103 -5.45 -3.78 28.97
C ILE A 103 -4.61 -5.04 29.15
N LEU A 104 -3.88 -5.43 28.11
CA LEU A 104 -2.98 -6.57 28.15
C LEU A 104 -1.54 -6.10 27.98
N ALA A 105 -0.67 -6.52 28.89
CA ALA A 105 0.76 -6.25 28.82
C ALA A 105 1.55 -7.55 28.97
N VAL A 106 2.70 -7.66 28.32
CA VAL A 106 3.61 -8.80 28.45
C VAL A 106 4.89 -8.35 29.17
N LEU A 107 5.25 -9.06 30.23
CA LEU A 107 6.52 -8.86 30.93
C LEU A 107 7.65 -9.52 30.13
N VAL A 108 8.59 -8.71 29.64
CA VAL A 108 9.63 -9.16 28.71
C VAL A 108 11.03 -8.65 29.11
N PRO A 109 12.09 -9.38 28.76
CA PRO A 109 13.47 -8.91 28.88
C PRO A 109 13.78 -7.80 27.87
N LYS A 110 14.36 -6.69 28.35
CA LYS A 110 14.88 -5.61 27.50
C LYS A 110 16.14 -6.07 26.77
N ASN A 111 16.33 -5.62 25.54
CA ASN A 111 17.60 -5.79 24.85
C ASN A 111 18.62 -4.73 25.35
N PRO A 112 19.78 -5.13 25.92
CA PRO A 112 20.75 -4.16 26.44
C PRO A 112 21.59 -3.47 25.35
N GLN A 113 21.61 -3.99 24.11
CA GLN A 113 22.51 -3.52 23.04
C GLN A 113 21.77 -2.80 21.90
N GLN A 114 20.47 -3.03 21.74
CA GLN A 114 19.64 -2.46 20.68
C GLN A 114 18.23 -2.14 21.23
N ALA A 115 17.40 -1.44 20.46
CA ALA A 115 15.99 -1.33 20.82
C ALA A 115 15.30 -2.70 20.67
N GLY A 116 14.15 -2.89 21.32
CA GLY A 116 13.39 -4.14 21.31
C GLY A 116 13.60 -5.05 22.53
N ILE A 117 13.12 -6.29 22.38
CA ILE A 117 13.06 -7.31 23.43
C ILE A 117 13.91 -8.53 23.06
N GLN A 118 14.42 -9.26 24.06
CA GLN A 118 15.09 -10.54 23.80
C GLN A 118 14.07 -11.60 23.36
N PRO A 119 14.45 -12.57 22.51
CA PRO A 119 13.53 -13.57 21.97
C PRO A 119 13.03 -14.59 23.03
N TYR A 120 13.79 -14.81 24.10
CA TYR A 120 13.48 -15.78 25.15
C TYR A 120 13.82 -15.22 26.52
N TYR A 121 13.23 -15.80 27.57
CA TYR A 121 13.67 -15.61 28.95
C TYR A 121 14.97 -16.41 29.22
N PRO A 122 15.78 -16.01 30.21
CA PRO A 122 16.84 -16.88 30.73
C PRO A 122 16.22 -18.14 31.34
N VAL A 123 17.03 -19.20 31.45
CA VAL A 123 16.59 -20.43 32.13
C VAL A 123 16.14 -20.09 33.56
N PRO A 124 14.94 -20.55 33.99
CA PRO A 124 14.47 -20.30 35.36
C PRO A 124 15.50 -20.80 36.39
N THR A 125 15.92 -19.93 37.30
CA THR A 125 16.85 -20.26 38.40
C THR A 125 16.15 -21.02 39.52
N GLN A 126 14.84 -20.84 39.65
CA GLN A 126 13.98 -21.59 40.55
C GLN A 126 12.63 -21.80 39.88
N SER A 127 12.15 -23.03 39.87
CA SER A 127 10.81 -23.36 39.38
C SER A 127 10.17 -24.37 40.33
N SER A 128 9.06 -23.95 40.93
CA SER A 128 8.24 -24.74 41.85
C SER A 128 6.78 -24.36 41.65
N ASP A 129 5.85 -25.12 42.26
CA ASP A 129 4.42 -24.82 42.15
C ASP A 129 4.03 -23.44 42.71
N VAL A 130 4.87 -22.83 43.54
CA VAL A 130 4.60 -21.59 44.27
C VAL A 130 5.46 -20.43 43.78
N VAL A 131 6.70 -20.70 43.36
CA VAL A 131 7.67 -19.68 42.96
C VAL A 131 8.31 -20.05 41.64
N THR A 132 8.32 -19.09 40.71
CA THR A 132 9.08 -19.13 39.45
C THR A 132 10.00 -17.92 39.39
N SER A 133 11.31 -18.16 39.30
CA SER A 133 12.35 -17.13 39.28
C SER A 133 13.15 -17.17 37.99
N PHE A 134 13.27 -16.04 37.30
CA PHE A 134 14.04 -15.86 36.07
C PHE A 134 15.35 -15.11 36.33
N GLY A 135 16.15 -15.61 37.27
CA GLY A 135 17.48 -15.06 37.57
C GLY A 135 17.41 -13.62 38.05
N GLU A 136 18.00 -12.68 37.32
CA GLU A 136 18.00 -11.25 37.67
C GLU A 136 16.83 -10.46 37.07
N LEU A 137 15.95 -11.09 36.28
CA LEU A 137 14.85 -10.41 35.60
C LEU A 137 13.65 -10.17 36.50
N PHE A 138 12.96 -11.24 36.90
CA PHE A 138 11.78 -11.16 37.76
C PHE A 138 11.53 -12.47 38.51
N ASP A 139 10.72 -12.37 39.56
CA ASP A 139 10.21 -13.47 40.36
C ASP A 139 8.68 -13.38 40.39
N PHE A 140 8.02 -14.51 40.19
CA PHE A 140 6.59 -14.69 40.42
C PHE A 140 6.38 -15.61 41.61
N GLU A 141 5.56 -15.18 42.56
CA GLU A 141 5.27 -15.91 43.80
C GLU A 141 3.76 -15.94 44.06
N LYS A 142 3.21 -17.13 44.28
CA LYS A 142 1.82 -17.32 44.74
C LYS A 142 1.75 -17.08 46.24
N VAL A 143 0.83 -16.23 46.67
CA VAL A 143 0.67 -15.88 48.09
C VAL A 143 0.03 -17.04 48.83
N LYS A 144 0.65 -17.42 49.95
CA LYS A 144 0.11 -18.42 50.89
C LYS A 144 -0.55 -17.74 52.09
N PHE A 145 -1.71 -18.24 52.47
CA PHE A 145 -2.38 -17.89 53.73
C PHE A 145 -2.66 -19.18 54.49
N ASN A 146 -2.15 -19.31 55.72
CA ASN A 146 -2.20 -20.56 56.50
C ASN A 146 -1.73 -21.80 55.70
N GLU A 147 -0.57 -21.67 55.03
CA GLU A 147 0.05 -22.71 54.17
C GLU A 147 -0.75 -23.11 52.91
N GLN A 148 -1.97 -22.60 52.73
CA GLN A 148 -2.76 -22.81 51.52
C GLN A 148 -2.47 -21.72 50.48
N VAL A 149 -2.34 -22.14 49.22
CA VAL A 149 -2.16 -21.23 48.09
C VAL A 149 -3.46 -20.48 47.86
N THR A 150 -3.40 -19.16 47.95
CA THR A 150 -4.52 -18.26 47.66
C THR A 150 -4.54 -17.94 46.16
N PRO A 151 -5.63 -17.39 45.60
CA PRO A 151 -5.64 -16.91 44.21
C PRO A 151 -4.79 -15.64 43.99
N LEU A 152 -4.12 -15.12 45.02
CA LEU A 152 -3.28 -13.92 44.95
C LEU A 152 -1.85 -14.29 44.60
N GLY A 153 -1.20 -13.45 43.81
CA GLY A 153 0.20 -13.57 43.42
C GLY A 153 0.94 -12.25 43.55
N SER A 154 2.26 -12.32 43.48
CA SER A 154 3.13 -11.15 43.40
C SER A 154 4.21 -11.32 42.33
N ILE A 155 4.53 -10.23 41.63
CA ILE A 155 5.67 -10.15 40.70
C ILE A 155 6.68 -9.14 41.26
N LYS A 156 7.92 -9.56 41.49
CA LYS A 156 9.05 -8.66 41.79
C LYS A 156 9.97 -8.62 40.57
N TYR A 157 10.29 -7.44 40.05
CA TYR A 157 10.98 -7.33 38.76
C TYR A 157 12.13 -6.30 38.80
N ASN A 158 13.01 -6.40 37.82
CA ASN A 158 14.16 -5.52 37.66
C ASN A 158 13.90 -4.45 36.60
N ARG A 159 13.59 -3.23 37.03
CA ARG A 159 13.27 -2.07 36.16
C ARG A 159 14.28 -1.84 35.02
N GLN A 160 15.56 -2.10 35.26
CA GLN A 160 16.61 -1.88 34.27
C GLN A 160 16.66 -2.97 33.21
N LYS A 161 16.22 -4.19 33.54
CA LYS A 161 16.33 -5.37 32.65
C LYS A 161 14.99 -5.85 32.08
N THR A 162 13.87 -5.40 32.63
CA THR A 162 12.52 -5.81 32.19
C THR A 162 11.69 -4.64 31.71
N SER A 163 10.72 -4.91 30.85
CA SER A 163 9.68 -3.96 30.42
C SER A 163 8.31 -4.63 30.42
N PHE A 164 7.25 -3.83 30.59
CA PHE A 164 5.87 -4.27 30.40
C PHE A 164 5.36 -3.74 29.06
N VAL A 165 5.37 -4.59 28.04
CA VAL A 165 5.00 -4.20 26.68
C VAL A 165 3.50 -4.34 26.49
N ILE A 166 2.82 -3.24 26.16
CA ILE A 166 1.37 -3.22 25.97
C ILE A 166 1.03 -3.86 24.61
N VAL A 167 0.33 -5.00 24.66
CA VAL A 167 -0.07 -5.79 23.48
C VAL A 167 -1.58 -5.72 23.19
N ASP A 168 -2.40 -5.20 24.10
CA ASP A 168 -3.78 -4.80 23.80
C ASP A 168 -4.16 -3.53 24.55
N GLY A 169 -5.06 -2.75 23.97
CA GLY A 169 -5.59 -1.55 24.59
C GLY A 169 -4.60 -0.40 24.61
N GLN A 170 -3.69 -0.34 23.62
CA GLN A 170 -2.63 0.67 23.55
C GLN A 170 -3.18 2.11 23.72
N HIS A 171 -4.28 2.48 23.07
CA HIS A 171 -4.90 3.81 23.25
C HIS A 171 -5.37 4.09 24.68
N ARG A 172 -6.00 3.09 25.33
CA ARG A 172 -6.48 3.18 26.73
C ARG A 172 -5.31 3.30 27.68
N ALA A 173 -4.26 2.52 27.46
CA ALA A 173 -3.02 2.58 28.22
C ALA A 173 -2.36 3.95 28.05
N MET A 174 -2.22 4.42 26.80
CA MET A 174 -1.59 5.69 26.49
C MET A 174 -2.33 6.88 27.12
N ALA A 175 -3.67 6.85 27.22
CA ALA A 175 -4.41 7.88 27.95
C ALA A 175 -3.93 8.02 29.41
N VAL A 176 -3.74 6.90 30.10
CA VAL A 176 -3.27 6.89 31.49
C VAL A 176 -1.77 7.20 31.58
N LEU A 177 -0.96 6.69 30.65
CA LEU A 177 0.47 7.00 30.59
C LEU A 177 0.71 8.47 30.28
N ALA A 178 -0.08 9.10 29.41
CA ALA A 178 0.02 10.51 29.09
C ALA A 178 -0.30 11.38 30.32
N LEU A 179 -1.35 11.04 31.08
CA LEU A 179 -1.65 11.70 32.36
C LEU A 179 -0.49 11.55 33.37
N HIS A 180 0.09 10.35 33.47
CA HIS A 180 1.23 10.07 34.35
C HIS A 180 2.49 10.85 33.94
N ARG A 181 2.81 10.88 32.64
CA ARG A 181 3.98 11.59 32.09
C ARG A 181 3.83 13.09 32.21
N GLN A 182 2.63 13.60 31.98
CA GLN A 182 2.33 15.02 32.08
C GLN A 182 2.47 15.53 33.51
N ILE A 183 1.93 14.82 34.50
CA ILE A 183 1.99 15.27 35.90
C ILE A 183 3.42 15.20 36.50
N ASN A 184 4.24 14.28 35.99
CA ASN A 184 5.63 14.11 36.44
C ASN A 184 6.64 14.84 35.54
N SER A 185 6.19 15.53 34.48
CA SER A 185 7.07 16.12 33.46
C SER A 185 8.10 15.14 32.89
N SER A 186 7.72 13.85 32.76
CA SER A 186 8.62 12.74 32.44
C SER A 186 8.58 12.30 30.97
N TRP A 187 8.14 13.17 30.07
CA TRP A 187 8.16 12.95 28.62
C TRP A 187 9.56 12.87 28.01
N GLY A 188 10.59 13.48 28.63
CA GLY A 188 11.95 13.48 28.08
C GLY A 188 12.01 14.11 26.67
N ALA A 189 12.66 13.42 25.72
CA ALA A 189 12.76 13.82 24.30
C ALA A 189 11.69 13.12 23.41
N ASP A 190 10.57 12.70 23.99
CA ASP A 190 9.51 12.00 23.27
C ASP A 190 8.82 12.92 22.24
N ARG A 191 8.90 12.54 20.96
CA ARG A 191 8.31 13.25 19.83
C ARG A 191 6.78 13.37 19.88
N TYR A 192 6.11 12.55 20.69
CA TYR A 192 4.66 12.54 20.84
C TYR A 192 4.16 13.47 21.97
N ALA A 193 5.05 14.02 22.80
CA ALA A 193 4.69 14.90 23.91
C ALA A 193 3.84 16.10 23.47
N SER A 194 4.07 16.61 22.25
CA SER A 194 3.36 17.77 21.71
C SER A 194 1.84 17.61 21.68
N PHE A 195 1.33 16.38 21.49
CA PHE A 195 -0.11 16.12 21.48
C PHE A 195 -0.77 16.35 22.85
N TYR A 196 0.02 16.27 23.94
CA TYR A 196 -0.47 16.28 25.32
C TYR A 196 -0.13 17.54 26.10
N ASN A 197 0.69 18.44 25.54
CA ASN A 197 1.18 19.67 26.19
C ASN A 197 0.08 20.58 26.76
N HIS A 198 -1.16 20.39 26.32
CA HIS A 198 -2.32 21.19 26.71
C HIS A 198 -3.02 20.74 27.97
N LEU A 199 -2.72 19.52 28.40
CA LEU A 199 -3.30 18.95 29.60
C LEU A 199 -2.69 19.70 30.80
N SER A 200 -3.50 20.58 31.39
CA SER A 200 -3.22 21.21 32.68
C SER A 200 -3.82 20.34 33.77
N LEU A 201 -2.98 19.53 34.40
CA LEU A 201 -3.40 18.50 35.36
C LEU A 201 -2.98 18.87 36.78
N SER A 202 -3.89 18.71 37.72
CA SER A 202 -3.60 18.67 39.15
C SER A 202 -3.62 17.22 39.66
N PRO A 203 -2.87 16.88 40.72
CA PRO A 203 -2.90 15.54 41.31
C PRO A 203 -4.30 15.06 41.71
N GLU A 204 -5.17 15.98 42.12
CA GLU A 204 -6.52 15.63 42.56
C GLU A 204 -7.42 15.21 41.39
N GLN A 205 -7.23 15.77 40.19
CA GLN A 205 -8.02 15.41 38.99
C GLN A 205 -7.79 13.96 38.54
N ILE A 206 -6.62 13.40 38.81
CA ILE A 206 -6.24 12.06 38.32
C ILE A 206 -6.24 10.97 39.41
N LYS A 207 -6.41 11.35 40.68
CA LYS A 207 -6.28 10.49 41.86
C LYS A 207 -7.13 9.22 41.84
N ASN A 208 -8.32 9.31 41.25
CA ASN A 208 -9.29 8.21 41.19
C ASN A 208 -9.27 7.45 39.85
N ILE A 209 -8.34 7.76 38.96
CA ILE A 209 -8.18 7.06 37.68
C ILE A 209 -7.37 5.79 37.94
N GLU A 210 -8.00 4.64 37.72
CA GLU A 210 -7.34 3.33 37.76
C GLU A 210 -7.56 2.61 36.42
N LEU A 211 -6.52 2.02 35.87
CA LEU A 211 -6.64 1.15 34.69
C LEU A 211 -6.38 -0.29 35.10
N PRO A 212 -7.35 -1.21 34.93
CA PRO A 212 -7.11 -2.64 35.10
C PRO A 212 -6.10 -3.14 34.06
N VAL A 213 -5.18 -4.00 34.51
CA VAL A 213 -4.10 -4.55 33.68
C VAL A 213 -4.04 -6.05 33.87
N CYS A 214 -3.98 -6.78 32.76
CA CYS A 214 -3.55 -8.18 32.75
C CYS A 214 -2.08 -8.24 32.30
N ILE A 215 -1.19 -8.66 33.19
CA ILE A 215 0.24 -8.85 32.87
C ILE A 215 0.48 -10.33 32.58
N LEU A 216 1.00 -10.64 31.40
CA LEU A 216 1.34 -11.98 30.95
C LEU A 216 2.84 -12.24 31.04
N PHE A 217 3.20 -13.50 31.27
CA PHE A 217 4.53 -14.05 31.01
C PHE A 217 4.42 -15.52 30.61
N PHE A 218 5.45 -16.04 29.94
CA PHE A 218 5.43 -17.38 29.33
C PHE A 218 6.56 -18.25 29.89
N PRO A 219 6.28 -19.05 30.94
CA PRO A 219 7.35 -19.77 31.64
C PRO A 219 8.17 -20.70 30.74
N GLU A 220 7.56 -21.27 29.70
CA GLU A 220 8.20 -22.24 28.80
C GLU A 220 9.09 -21.60 27.73
N LEU A 221 8.96 -20.30 27.46
CA LEU A 221 9.72 -19.58 26.42
C LEU A 221 11.07 -19.09 26.94
N HIS A 222 11.91 -20.03 27.38
CA HIS A 222 13.26 -19.75 27.85
C HIS A 222 14.33 -20.39 26.96
N GLU A 223 15.54 -19.85 26.98
CA GLU A 223 16.68 -20.27 26.13
C GLU A 223 17.01 -21.77 26.25
N GLY A 224 16.80 -22.36 27.43
CA GLY A 224 17.01 -23.80 27.66
C GLY A 224 15.93 -24.73 27.07
N ASN A 225 14.83 -24.22 26.51
CA ASN A 225 13.75 -25.05 25.98
C ASN A 225 13.95 -25.30 24.47
N ILE A 226 14.79 -26.29 24.17
CA ILE A 226 15.23 -26.61 22.80
C ILE A 226 14.04 -26.89 21.87
N ALA A 227 12.95 -27.47 22.37
CA ALA A 227 11.77 -27.80 21.57
C ALA A 227 11.10 -26.55 20.95
N TYR A 228 10.94 -25.47 21.72
CA TYR A 228 10.39 -24.22 21.20
C TYR A 228 11.41 -23.44 20.36
N VAL A 229 12.69 -23.47 20.76
CA VAL A 229 13.77 -22.83 20.00
C VAL A 229 13.88 -23.43 18.59
N GLN A 230 13.85 -24.76 18.46
CA GLN A 230 13.89 -25.45 17.15
C GLN A 230 12.64 -25.21 16.31
N LYS A 231 11.47 -25.10 16.94
CA LYS A 231 10.21 -24.71 16.27
C LYS A 231 10.17 -23.21 15.92
N GLY A 232 11.15 -22.43 16.39
CA GLY A 232 11.21 -20.98 16.24
C GLY A 232 10.02 -20.27 16.87
N VAL A 233 9.46 -20.77 17.97
CA VAL A 233 8.38 -20.10 18.72
C VAL A 233 9.03 -19.25 19.81
N ASP A 234 8.94 -17.92 19.68
CA ASP A 234 9.61 -16.96 20.57
C ASP A 234 8.64 -15.92 21.15
N LEU A 235 9.13 -15.09 22.09
CA LEU A 235 8.33 -14.04 22.74
C LEU A 235 7.76 -13.02 21.75
N LYS A 236 8.46 -12.72 20.65
CA LYS A 236 8.00 -11.77 19.64
C LYS A 236 6.78 -12.33 18.90
N LYS A 237 6.85 -13.60 18.46
CA LYS A 237 5.76 -14.28 17.77
C LYS A 237 4.52 -14.46 18.64
N VAL A 238 4.69 -14.80 19.91
CA VAL A 238 3.55 -14.98 20.84
C VAL A 238 2.88 -13.64 21.18
N CYS A 239 3.65 -12.58 21.43
CA CYS A 239 3.10 -11.23 21.58
C CYS A 239 2.27 -10.82 20.34
N ARG A 240 2.78 -11.11 19.13
CA ARG A 240 2.10 -10.85 17.86
C ARG A 240 0.79 -11.65 17.73
N GLU A 241 0.80 -12.95 18.05
CA GLU A 241 -0.40 -13.80 17.98
C GLU A 241 -1.50 -13.30 18.92
N ILE A 242 -1.15 -12.95 20.16
CA ILE A 242 -2.09 -12.41 21.15
C ILE A 242 -2.69 -11.10 20.66
N PHE A 243 -1.86 -10.19 20.12
CA PHE A 243 -2.32 -8.94 19.53
C PHE A 243 -3.34 -9.18 18.41
N LEU A 244 -3.07 -10.14 17.52
CA LEU A 244 -3.96 -10.50 16.40
C LEU A 244 -5.31 -11.02 16.86
N VAL A 245 -5.31 -11.97 17.79
CA VAL A 245 -6.53 -12.66 18.24
C VAL A 245 -7.44 -11.70 19.00
N VAL A 246 -6.89 -10.86 19.88
CA VAL A 246 -7.68 -9.94 20.71
C VAL A 246 -8.28 -8.80 19.88
N ASN A 247 -7.55 -8.28 18.88
CA ASN A 247 -8.04 -7.18 18.04
C ASN A 247 -9.06 -7.62 16.97
N LYS A 248 -9.08 -8.88 16.53
CA LYS A 248 -10.11 -9.38 15.58
C LYS A 248 -11.55 -9.27 16.13
N THR A 249 -11.72 -9.17 17.43
CA THR A 249 -13.02 -9.11 18.11
C THR A 249 -13.54 -7.70 18.43
N ALA A 250 -12.74 -6.63 18.28
CA ALA A 250 -13.14 -5.28 18.69
C ALA A 250 -12.90 -4.22 17.60
N LYS A 251 -14.00 -3.68 17.05
CA LYS A 251 -14.10 -2.72 15.94
C LYS A 251 -13.82 -3.32 14.55
N LYS A 252 -14.55 -2.83 13.54
CA LYS A 252 -14.40 -3.27 12.14
C LYS A 252 -13.03 -2.79 11.65
N VAL A 253 -12.12 -3.74 11.45
CA VAL A 253 -10.77 -3.50 10.92
C VAL A 253 -10.89 -3.07 9.46
N SER A 254 -10.06 -2.12 8.99
CA SER A 254 -10.05 -1.74 7.58
C SER A 254 -9.67 -2.94 6.70
N GLN A 255 -10.11 -2.95 5.43
CA GLN A 255 -9.82 -4.08 4.52
C GLN A 255 -8.31 -4.26 4.32
N SER A 256 -7.53 -3.18 4.24
CA SER A 256 -6.08 -3.23 4.13
C SER A 256 -5.48 -3.92 5.36
N ARG A 257 -5.89 -3.54 6.57
CA ARG A 257 -5.40 -4.12 7.82
C ARG A 257 -5.86 -5.57 8.02
N GLU A 258 -7.06 -5.94 7.59
CA GLU A 258 -7.53 -7.34 7.57
C GLU A 258 -6.61 -8.19 6.69
N LEU A 259 -6.34 -7.75 5.46
CA LEU A 259 -5.48 -8.46 4.51
C LEU A 259 -4.03 -8.53 5.00
N LEU A 260 -3.48 -7.45 5.55
CA LEU A 260 -2.09 -7.43 6.02
C LEU A 260 -1.88 -8.38 7.22
N LEU A 261 -2.94 -8.75 7.93
CA LEU A 261 -2.88 -9.66 9.08
C LEU A 261 -3.42 -11.07 8.76
N ASP A 262 -3.73 -11.36 7.49
CA ASP A 262 -4.23 -12.66 7.05
C ASP A 262 -3.07 -13.63 6.75
N ASP A 263 -2.88 -14.61 7.64
CA ASP A 263 -1.90 -15.69 7.50
C ASP A 263 -2.43 -16.91 6.70
N GLU A 264 -3.73 -16.97 6.43
CA GLU A 264 -4.35 -18.07 5.66
C GLU A 264 -4.36 -17.79 4.15
N ASP A 265 -4.49 -16.52 3.75
CA ASP A 265 -4.48 -16.07 2.35
C ASP A 265 -3.04 -15.96 1.81
N PHE A 266 -2.69 -16.82 0.85
CA PHE A 266 -1.41 -16.78 0.15
C PHE A 266 -1.17 -15.45 -0.56
N ALA A 267 -2.18 -14.84 -1.18
CA ALA A 267 -2.04 -13.55 -1.87
C ALA A 267 -1.76 -12.41 -0.87
N ALA A 268 -2.30 -12.51 0.36
CA ALA A 268 -1.99 -11.58 1.44
C ALA A 268 -0.53 -11.72 1.91
N ARG A 269 -0.04 -12.95 2.02
CA ARG A 269 1.38 -13.24 2.32
C ARG A 269 2.32 -12.77 1.20
N MET A 270 1.90 -12.92 -0.05
CA MET A 270 2.64 -12.42 -1.20
C MET A 270 2.73 -10.89 -1.21
N MET A 271 1.61 -10.21 -0.95
CA MET A 271 1.55 -8.76 -0.76
C MET A 271 2.51 -8.30 0.35
N ARG A 272 2.49 -8.94 1.53
CA ARG A 272 3.43 -8.65 2.62
C ARG A 272 4.89 -8.85 2.22
N THR A 273 5.17 -9.87 1.43
CA THR A 273 6.52 -10.14 0.90
C THR A 273 6.98 -8.98 0.01
N THR A 274 6.11 -8.49 -0.89
CA THR A 274 6.40 -7.30 -1.73
C THR A 274 6.61 -6.04 -0.90
N LEU A 275 5.73 -5.76 0.07
CA LEU A 275 5.85 -4.60 0.96
C LEU A 275 7.12 -4.66 1.81
N SER A 276 7.51 -5.85 2.26
CA SER A 276 8.77 -6.08 2.99
C SER A 276 9.99 -5.84 2.10
N LYS A 277 9.97 -6.28 0.83
CA LYS A 277 11.00 -5.94 -0.15
C LYS A 277 11.13 -4.43 -0.35
N LEU A 278 10.00 -3.73 -0.51
CA LEU A 278 9.96 -2.28 -0.70
C LEU A 278 10.50 -1.52 0.52
N LYS A 279 10.24 -2.04 1.73
CA LYS A 279 10.79 -1.51 2.98
C LYS A 279 12.31 -1.72 3.09
N GLY A 280 12.78 -2.92 2.72
CA GLY A 280 14.18 -3.34 2.87
C GLY A 280 15.14 -2.75 1.83
N ARG A 281 14.68 -1.91 0.89
CA ARG A 281 15.54 -1.27 -0.11
C ARG A 281 16.46 -0.25 0.55
N GLY A 282 17.77 -0.33 0.29
CA GLY A 282 18.80 0.65 0.71
C GLY A 282 18.66 1.99 -0.01
N GLU A 283 19.34 3.05 0.40
CA GLU A 283 19.05 4.43 -0.01
C GLU A 283 19.69 4.89 -1.35
N ASP A 284 20.39 3.99 -2.04
CA ASP A 284 21.34 4.35 -3.11
C ASP A 284 20.69 4.71 -4.46
N GLU A 285 19.54 4.11 -4.79
CA GLU A 285 18.82 4.37 -6.04
C GLU A 285 17.63 5.32 -5.80
N SER A 286 17.59 6.44 -6.53
CA SER A 286 16.56 7.48 -6.37
C SER A 286 15.27 7.18 -7.14
N SER A 287 15.35 6.42 -8.24
CA SER A 287 14.21 6.11 -9.11
C SER A 287 13.36 4.92 -8.64
N VAL A 288 13.85 4.12 -7.70
CA VAL A 288 13.14 2.91 -7.24
C VAL A 288 12.02 3.24 -6.27
N ALA A 289 10.94 2.48 -6.39
CA ALA A 289 9.80 2.56 -5.52
C ALA A 289 10.17 2.20 -4.08
N ARG A 290 9.57 2.90 -3.12
CA ARG A 290 9.76 2.67 -1.68
C ARG A 290 8.45 2.39 -1.01
N ILE A 291 8.51 1.96 0.25
CA ILE A 291 7.31 1.74 1.05
C ILE A 291 6.39 2.98 1.08
N TYR A 292 6.93 4.20 1.13
CA TYR A 292 6.14 5.45 1.11
C TYR A 292 5.50 5.78 -0.25
N SER A 293 5.79 5.02 -1.32
CA SER A 293 5.08 5.15 -2.60
C SER A 293 3.73 4.39 -2.59
N PHE A 294 3.43 3.66 -1.52
CA PHE A 294 2.31 2.74 -1.37
C PHE A 294 1.48 3.16 -0.16
N ALA A 295 0.15 3.19 -0.32
CA ALA A 295 -0.75 3.36 0.80
C ALA A 295 -0.93 2.03 1.55
N PHE A 296 -0.70 2.05 2.87
CA PHE A 296 -0.93 0.93 3.79
C PHE A 296 -1.40 1.49 5.15
N GLY A 297 -2.69 1.34 5.48
CA GLY A 297 -3.23 1.85 6.75
C GLY A 297 -4.74 1.98 6.79
N ASP A 298 -5.25 2.34 7.97
CA ASP A 298 -6.68 2.48 8.31
C ASP A 298 -7.26 3.81 7.77
N SER A 299 -7.56 3.88 6.47
CA SER A 299 -8.55 4.83 5.97
C SER A 299 -9.85 4.08 5.70
N ASP A 300 -10.83 4.22 6.61
CA ASP A 300 -12.21 3.74 6.38
C ASP A 300 -12.82 4.30 5.07
N SER A 301 -12.23 5.38 4.53
CA SER A 301 -12.61 6.02 3.28
C SER A 301 -12.13 5.33 2.00
N ASP A 302 -11.31 4.27 2.10
CA ASP A 302 -10.83 3.52 0.93
C ASP A 302 -11.87 2.51 0.39
N LEU A 303 -12.98 2.33 1.12
CA LEU A 303 -14.16 1.62 0.65
C LEU A 303 -14.82 2.41 -0.49
N GLY A 304 -14.33 2.22 -1.72
CA GLY A 304 -14.99 2.66 -2.95
C GLY A 304 -14.20 3.63 -3.85
N LYS A 305 -13.00 4.07 -3.46
CA LYS A 305 -12.18 4.94 -4.32
C LYS A 305 -11.36 4.09 -5.32
N GLN A 306 -11.59 4.32 -6.62
CA GLN A 306 -10.97 3.59 -7.74
C GLN A 306 -9.54 4.07 -8.08
N VAL A 307 -9.22 5.28 -7.63
CA VAL A 307 -7.88 5.84 -7.58
C VAL A 307 -7.40 5.66 -6.13
N VAL A 308 -6.13 5.34 -5.91
CA VAL A 308 -5.51 5.53 -4.60
C VAL A 308 -5.58 7.03 -4.32
N ALA A 309 -6.67 7.45 -3.70
CA ALA A 309 -6.89 8.84 -3.36
C ALA A 309 -6.16 9.08 -2.04
N GLY A 310 -4.83 9.03 -2.11
CA GLY A 310 -3.90 9.45 -1.09
C GLY A 310 -2.82 10.23 -1.81
N GLN A 311 -3.07 11.54 -1.98
CA GLN A 311 -2.11 12.64 -2.07
C GLN A 311 -0.80 12.46 -2.89
N LEU A 312 0.06 11.47 -2.63
CA LEU A 312 1.29 11.21 -3.40
C LEU A 312 1.53 9.73 -3.72
N GLU A 313 0.94 8.79 -3.00
CA GLU A 313 1.03 7.36 -3.29
C GLU A 313 0.31 7.01 -4.60
N TYR A 314 0.88 6.10 -5.38
CA TYR A 314 0.28 5.69 -6.67
C TYR A 314 -0.30 4.27 -6.65
N THR A 315 -0.15 3.54 -5.56
CA THR A 315 -0.69 2.18 -5.40
C THR A 315 -0.92 1.88 -3.93
N SER A 316 -1.57 0.75 -3.61
CA SER A 316 -1.92 0.40 -2.23
C SER A 316 -1.73 -1.09 -1.95
N ALA A 317 -1.68 -1.44 -0.66
CA ALA A 317 -1.65 -2.82 -0.22
C ALA A 317 -2.81 -3.65 -0.81
N VAL A 318 -4.02 -3.09 -0.86
CA VAL A 318 -5.20 -3.76 -1.44
C VAL A 318 -5.02 -4.03 -2.93
N VAL A 319 -4.43 -3.09 -3.67
CA VAL A 319 -4.14 -3.25 -5.11
C VAL A 319 -3.08 -4.34 -5.33
N LEU A 320 -2.00 -4.35 -4.53
CA LEU A 320 -0.99 -5.41 -4.57
C LEU A 320 -1.57 -6.79 -4.27
N HIS A 321 -2.44 -6.91 -3.27
CA HIS A 321 -3.15 -8.17 -2.97
C HIS A 321 -3.94 -8.67 -4.18
N LYS A 322 -4.72 -7.79 -4.82
CA LYS A 322 -5.50 -8.15 -6.02
C LYS A 322 -4.62 -8.60 -7.18
N MET A 323 -3.50 -7.93 -7.40
CA MET A 323 -2.51 -8.31 -8.43
C MET A 323 -1.92 -9.70 -8.18
N HIS A 324 -1.49 -9.96 -6.94
CA HIS A 324 -0.98 -11.28 -6.53
C HIS A 324 -2.04 -12.37 -6.71
N ALA A 325 -3.28 -12.09 -6.29
CA ALA A 325 -4.40 -13.01 -6.45
C ALA A 325 -4.70 -13.28 -7.94
N ALA A 326 -4.70 -12.27 -8.79
CA ALA A 326 -4.94 -12.42 -10.22
C ALA A 326 -3.84 -13.25 -10.90
N ALA A 327 -2.57 -12.92 -10.67
CA ALA A 327 -1.45 -13.57 -11.33
C ALA A 327 -1.24 -15.03 -10.88
N ALA A 328 -1.40 -15.34 -9.59
CA ALA A 328 -1.13 -16.67 -9.05
C ALA A 328 -2.37 -17.58 -8.96
N PHE A 329 -3.57 -17.01 -8.78
CA PHE A 329 -4.81 -17.78 -8.51
C PHE A 329 -5.96 -17.46 -9.48
N GLY A 330 -5.71 -16.70 -10.55
CA GLY A 330 -6.69 -16.45 -11.61
C GLY A 330 -7.10 -17.74 -12.36
N VAL A 331 -8.34 -17.77 -12.84
CA VAL A 331 -8.79 -18.81 -13.78
C VAL A 331 -8.09 -18.68 -15.13
N PRO A 332 -7.87 -19.76 -15.90
CA PRO A 332 -7.13 -19.70 -17.16
C PRO A 332 -7.72 -18.69 -18.16
N ASP A 333 -9.05 -18.60 -18.22
CA ASP A 333 -9.77 -17.66 -19.09
C ASP A 333 -9.44 -16.19 -18.82
N ALA A 334 -8.91 -15.83 -17.64
CA ALA A 334 -8.48 -14.47 -17.37
C ALA A 334 -7.29 -14.02 -18.24
N PHE A 335 -6.47 -14.98 -18.69
CA PHE A 335 -5.27 -14.73 -19.49
C PHE A 335 -5.56 -14.75 -20.99
N ASN A 336 -6.72 -15.24 -21.40
CA ASN A 336 -7.17 -15.21 -22.80
C ASN A 336 -7.42 -13.76 -23.26
N PHE A 337 -7.14 -13.51 -24.54
CA PHE A 337 -7.40 -12.21 -25.16
C PHE A 337 -8.89 -12.02 -25.40
N ASP A 338 -9.57 -13.06 -25.89
CA ASP A 338 -11.00 -13.06 -26.17
C ASP A 338 -11.83 -13.28 -24.89
N GLN A 339 -12.73 -12.34 -24.59
CA GLN A 339 -13.68 -12.40 -23.46
C GLN A 339 -13.05 -12.88 -22.13
N PRO A 340 -12.05 -12.15 -21.60
CA PRO A 340 -11.35 -12.56 -20.40
C PRO A 340 -12.30 -12.68 -19.21
N ALA A 341 -12.08 -13.71 -18.38
CA ALA A 341 -12.79 -13.83 -17.11
C ALA A 341 -12.47 -12.65 -16.19
N GLU A 342 -13.49 -12.10 -15.52
CA GLU A 342 -13.32 -10.99 -14.58
C GLU A 342 -12.49 -11.43 -13.36
N ILE A 343 -11.37 -10.77 -13.11
CA ILE A 343 -10.44 -11.07 -12.00
C ILE A 343 -10.63 -10.14 -10.79
N THR A 344 -11.44 -9.09 -10.93
CA THR A 344 -11.73 -8.20 -9.80
C THR A 344 -12.71 -8.81 -8.80
N ASP A 345 -13.48 -9.83 -9.22
CA ASP A 345 -14.27 -10.66 -8.30
C ASP A 345 -13.37 -11.71 -7.64
N GLY A 346 -13.22 -11.62 -6.32
CA GLY A 346 -12.45 -12.55 -5.50
C GLY A 346 -12.90 -14.02 -5.60
N ARG A 347 -14.06 -14.33 -6.21
CA ARG A 347 -14.48 -15.71 -6.54
C ARG A 347 -13.70 -16.30 -7.72
N ARG A 348 -13.27 -15.47 -8.68
CA ARG A 348 -12.56 -15.88 -9.89
C ARG A 348 -11.04 -15.96 -9.71
N THR A 349 -10.55 -15.60 -8.52
CA THR A 349 -9.16 -15.77 -8.07
C THR A 349 -9.02 -16.89 -7.04
N LYS A 350 -9.82 -17.96 -7.18
CA LYS A 350 -9.80 -19.16 -6.34
C LYS A 350 -9.37 -20.42 -7.10
N ASN A 351 -8.60 -20.26 -8.17
CA ASN A 351 -8.11 -21.40 -8.94
C ASN A 351 -7.01 -22.12 -8.15
N SER A 352 -7.24 -23.39 -7.81
CA SER A 352 -6.28 -24.19 -7.05
C SER A 352 -5.27 -24.97 -7.92
N GLU A 353 -5.49 -25.03 -9.23
CA GLU A 353 -4.62 -25.74 -10.18
C GLU A 353 -3.55 -24.81 -10.77
N ARG A 354 -3.88 -23.54 -11.01
CA ARG A 354 -2.90 -22.56 -11.51
C ARG A 354 -1.63 -22.46 -10.66
N PRO A 355 -1.70 -22.27 -9.32
CA PRO A 355 -0.49 -22.17 -8.52
C PRO A 355 0.37 -23.44 -8.58
N THR A 356 -0.23 -24.63 -8.73
CA THR A 356 0.55 -25.87 -8.87
C THR A 356 1.18 -25.99 -10.26
N GLN A 357 0.50 -25.56 -11.32
CA GLN A 357 1.06 -25.44 -12.68
C GLN A 357 2.24 -24.45 -12.75
N ILE A 358 2.19 -23.37 -11.98
CA ILE A 358 3.30 -22.41 -11.87
C ILE A 358 4.51 -23.08 -11.21
N LEU A 359 4.30 -23.90 -10.17
CA LEU A 359 5.35 -24.49 -9.34
C LEU A 359 6.00 -25.75 -9.92
N ILE A 360 5.67 -26.12 -11.16
CA ILE A 360 6.29 -27.26 -11.87
C ILE A 360 7.82 -27.09 -11.94
N GLY A 361 8.58 -28.15 -11.62
CA GLY A 361 10.03 -28.12 -11.57
C GLY A 361 10.63 -27.59 -10.27
N THR A 362 9.81 -27.23 -9.28
CA THR A 362 10.25 -26.80 -7.94
C THR A 362 10.04 -27.92 -6.90
N PRO A 363 10.60 -27.82 -5.68
CA PRO A 363 10.34 -28.80 -4.61
C PRO A 363 8.85 -28.96 -4.23
N LEU A 364 8.00 -28.02 -4.63
CA LEU A 364 6.57 -27.98 -4.34
C LEU A 364 5.69 -28.58 -5.45
N GLU A 365 6.28 -29.06 -6.55
CA GLU A 365 5.56 -29.73 -7.65
C GLU A 365 4.75 -30.96 -7.17
N ARG A 366 5.10 -31.52 -6.00
CA ARG A 366 4.34 -32.57 -5.32
C ARG A 366 2.90 -32.18 -4.94
N TRP A 367 2.54 -30.91 -4.97
CA TRP A 367 1.20 -30.44 -4.66
C TRP A 367 0.28 -30.55 -5.88
N ASN A 368 -0.77 -31.36 -5.75
CA ASN A 368 -1.77 -31.53 -6.82
C ASN A 368 -2.76 -30.36 -6.89
N SER A 369 -2.99 -29.67 -5.77
CA SER A 369 -3.89 -28.52 -5.64
C SER A 369 -3.35 -27.61 -4.54
N LEU A 370 -3.44 -26.29 -4.76
CA LEU A 370 -3.12 -25.29 -3.75
C LEU A 370 -4.18 -24.18 -3.76
N SER A 371 -5.10 -24.22 -2.81
CA SER A 371 -6.12 -23.16 -2.67
C SER A 371 -5.51 -21.90 -2.05
N ARG A 372 -5.98 -20.73 -2.48
CA ARG A 372 -5.52 -19.42 -1.97
C ARG A 372 -5.61 -19.30 -0.45
N PHE A 373 -6.61 -19.92 0.18
CA PHE A 373 -6.86 -19.83 1.63
C PHE A 373 -6.45 -21.10 2.39
N SER A 374 -5.50 -21.86 1.85
CA SER A 374 -5.10 -23.15 2.43
C SER A 374 -3.84 -23.09 3.28
N GLY A 375 -3.26 -21.91 3.53
CA GLY A 375 -1.93 -21.77 4.15
C GLY A 375 -1.75 -22.55 5.46
N LYS A 376 -2.80 -22.66 6.29
CA LYS A 376 -2.78 -23.40 7.56
C LYS A 376 -2.73 -24.92 7.45
N TYR A 377 -3.02 -25.48 6.27
CA TYR A 377 -3.09 -26.93 6.05
C TYR A 377 -1.77 -27.51 5.50
N HIS A 378 -0.74 -26.68 5.32
CA HIS A 378 0.54 -27.07 4.74
C HIS A 378 1.70 -26.79 5.72
N PRO A 379 2.84 -27.50 5.60
CA PRO A 379 4.02 -27.25 6.44
C PRO A 379 4.50 -25.80 6.33
N PRO A 380 4.88 -25.12 7.44
CA PRO A 380 5.25 -23.71 7.41
C PRO A 380 6.37 -23.35 6.42
N ASP A 381 7.38 -24.21 6.30
CA ASP A 381 8.52 -24.00 5.39
C ASP A 381 8.10 -24.11 3.92
N ASP A 382 7.25 -25.09 3.59
CA ASP A 382 6.68 -25.22 2.25
C ASP A 382 5.81 -24.02 1.89
N VAL A 383 5.03 -23.52 2.85
CA VAL A 383 4.19 -22.34 2.64
C VAL A 383 5.06 -21.09 2.43
N ALA A 384 6.14 -20.94 3.19
CA ALA A 384 7.08 -19.84 3.00
C ALA A 384 7.72 -19.89 1.61
N LEU A 385 8.16 -21.08 1.17
CA LEU A 385 8.72 -21.30 -0.17
C LEU A 385 7.68 -21.03 -1.26
N ALA A 386 6.44 -21.50 -1.09
CA ALA A 386 5.36 -21.27 -2.04
C ALA A 386 5.05 -19.79 -2.18
N VAL A 387 4.95 -19.06 -1.07
CA VAL A 387 4.76 -17.61 -1.07
C VAL A 387 5.90 -16.93 -1.80
N GLN A 388 7.16 -17.29 -1.52
CA GLN A 388 8.31 -16.73 -2.21
C GLN A 388 8.23 -16.96 -3.73
N LEU A 389 8.04 -18.21 -4.17
CA LEU A 389 8.03 -18.58 -5.59
C LEU A 389 6.85 -17.95 -6.34
N LEU A 390 5.64 -17.99 -5.77
CA LEU A 390 4.45 -17.39 -6.38
C LEU A 390 4.55 -15.86 -6.38
N SER A 391 5.10 -15.25 -5.33
CA SER A 391 5.35 -13.81 -5.29
C SER A 391 6.24 -13.33 -6.42
N GLU A 392 7.24 -14.09 -6.85
CA GLU A 392 8.13 -13.62 -7.92
C GLU A 392 7.46 -13.56 -9.29
N ILE A 393 6.48 -14.44 -9.55
CA ILE A 393 5.73 -14.45 -10.81
C ILE A 393 5.07 -13.10 -11.08
N SER A 394 4.52 -12.45 -10.05
CA SER A 394 3.92 -11.12 -10.13
C SER A 394 4.90 -10.00 -9.78
N ASN A 395 5.84 -10.20 -8.85
CA ASN A 395 6.79 -9.14 -8.47
C ASN A 395 7.74 -8.76 -9.60
N LEU A 396 8.15 -9.69 -10.45
CA LEU A 396 9.02 -9.39 -11.61
C LEU A 396 8.43 -8.29 -12.51
N PRO A 397 7.22 -8.44 -13.07
CA PRO A 397 6.62 -7.37 -13.86
C PRO A 397 6.27 -6.14 -13.01
N LEU A 398 5.75 -6.32 -11.80
CA LEU A 398 5.29 -5.20 -10.96
C LEU A 398 6.42 -4.29 -10.48
N LEU A 399 7.53 -4.85 -10.01
CA LEU A 399 8.66 -4.04 -9.55
C LEU A 399 9.32 -3.32 -10.72
N LYS A 400 9.41 -3.92 -11.91
CA LYS A 400 9.85 -3.19 -13.12
C LYS A 400 8.90 -2.05 -13.49
N LEU A 401 7.59 -2.26 -13.38
CA LEU A 401 6.62 -1.18 -13.54
C LEU A 401 6.88 -0.07 -12.52
N PHE A 402 6.97 -0.38 -11.23
CA PHE A 402 7.11 0.65 -10.20
C PHE A 402 8.48 1.35 -10.19
N ASP A 403 9.55 0.66 -10.60
CA ASP A 403 10.93 1.16 -10.51
C ASP A 403 11.42 1.81 -11.80
N ARG A 404 11.00 1.29 -12.95
CA ARG A 404 11.57 1.65 -14.26
C ARG A 404 10.58 2.27 -15.22
N PHE A 405 9.27 2.14 -14.99
CA PHE A 405 8.31 2.86 -15.82
C PHE A 405 8.50 4.36 -15.60
N ARG A 406 8.85 5.07 -16.66
CA ARG A 406 9.33 6.45 -16.64
C ARG A 406 8.49 7.39 -15.77
N PRO A 407 7.14 7.43 -15.87
CA PRO A 407 6.33 8.24 -14.97
C PRO A 407 6.50 7.94 -13.47
N PHE A 408 6.58 6.66 -13.08
CA PHE A 408 6.77 6.24 -11.69
C PHE A 408 8.21 6.45 -11.23
N ALA A 409 9.20 6.12 -12.06
CA ALA A 409 10.61 6.36 -11.78
C ALA A 409 10.90 7.84 -11.49
N ILE A 410 10.33 8.74 -12.28
CA ILE A 410 10.42 10.20 -12.04
C ILE A 410 9.75 10.57 -10.73
N HIS A 411 8.52 10.09 -10.49
CA HIS A 411 7.80 10.41 -9.26
C HIS A 411 8.58 9.93 -8.02
N ASN A 412 9.14 8.72 -8.04
CA ASN A 412 10.01 8.20 -6.97
C ASN A 412 11.23 9.10 -6.74
N SER A 413 11.88 9.57 -7.81
CA SER A 413 13.03 10.47 -7.71
C SER A 413 12.68 11.79 -7.02
N VAL A 414 11.52 12.39 -7.36
CA VAL A 414 11.06 13.65 -6.77
C VAL A 414 10.65 13.46 -5.31
N MET A 415 9.98 12.35 -4.99
CA MET A 415 9.68 11.99 -3.60
C MET A 415 10.94 11.82 -2.77
N ARG A 416 11.98 11.19 -3.35
CA ARG A 416 13.27 10.99 -2.69
C ARG A 416 14.01 12.31 -2.44
N GLU A 417 13.99 13.22 -3.40
CA GLU A 417 14.57 14.56 -3.26
C GLU A 417 13.90 15.33 -2.11
N LEU A 418 12.57 15.31 -2.03
CA LEU A 418 11.85 15.93 -0.92
C LEU A 418 12.18 15.27 0.42
N ARG A 419 12.20 13.93 0.48
CA ARG A 419 12.55 13.20 1.70
C ARG A 419 13.94 13.58 2.20
N THR A 420 14.90 13.69 1.28
CA THR A 420 16.29 14.09 1.60
C THR A 420 16.33 15.50 2.16
N ARG A 421 15.61 16.44 1.53
CA ARG A 421 15.50 17.83 2.00
C ARG A 421 14.87 17.94 3.39
N LEU A 422 13.81 17.19 3.65
CA LEU A 422 13.14 17.17 4.95
C LEU A 422 13.90 16.35 6.02
N SER A 423 14.94 15.62 5.61
CA SER A 423 15.84 14.93 6.53
C SER A 423 17.05 15.77 6.96
N ASP A 424 17.25 16.94 6.33
CA ASP A 424 18.30 17.89 6.68
C ASP A 424 18.17 18.32 8.16
N PRO A 425 19.28 18.44 8.92
CA PRO A 425 19.26 18.92 10.30
C PRO A 425 18.43 20.18 10.53
N ASP A 426 18.49 21.17 9.62
CA ASP A 426 17.76 22.43 9.76
C ASP A 426 16.25 22.20 9.59
N ALA A 427 15.86 21.39 8.61
CA ALA A 427 14.46 21.00 8.40
C ALA A 427 13.93 20.12 9.54
N ARG A 428 14.76 19.29 10.16
CA ARG A 428 14.36 18.48 11.32
C ARG A 428 14.20 19.31 12.59
N ALA A 429 14.91 20.43 12.72
CA ALA A 429 14.78 21.34 13.85
C ALA A 429 13.47 22.16 13.79
N ASP A 430 12.94 22.40 12.59
CA ASP A 430 11.65 23.06 12.40
C ASP A 430 10.49 22.07 12.64
N LEU A 431 9.60 22.41 13.58
CA LEU A 431 8.47 21.56 13.99
C LEU A 431 7.48 21.30 12.85
N VAL A 432 7.22 22.29 12.00
CA VAL A 432 6.31 22.15 10.86
C VAL A 432 6.91 21.21 9.83
N GLN A 433 8.18 21.37 9.54
CA GLN A 433 8.91 20.55 8.57
C GLN A 433 9.09 19.12 9.05
N SER A 434 9.46 18.92 10.31
CA SER A 434 9.51 17.59 10.92
C SER A 434 8.14 16.91 10.89
N LYS A 435 7.04 17.63 11.11
CA LYS A 435 5.69 17.07 10.99
C LYS A 435 5.37 16.69 9.55
N CYS A 436 5.73 17.53 8.57
CA CYS A 436 5.57 17.23 7.15
C CYS A 436 6.31 15.95 6.76
N TYR A 437 7.54 15.77 7.24
CA TYR A 437 8.30 14.54 7.02
C TYR A 437 7.53 13.30 7.49
N SER A 438 7.05 13.32 8.73
CA SER A 438 6.30 12.20 9.30
C SER A 438 5.00 11.92 8.52
N LEU A 439 4.26 12.97 8.16
CA LEU A 439 2.99 12.84 7.44
C LEU A 439 3.14 12.36 6.00
N LEU A 440 4.30 12.59 5.37
CA LEU A 440 4.58 12.17 3.99
C LEU A 440 5.31 10.81 3.88
N PHE A 441 6.13 10.44 4.88
CA PHE A 441 7.07 9.32 4.72
C PHE A 441 7.01 8.25 5.83
N GLU A 442 6.32 8.48 6.95
CA GLU A 442 6.24 7.50 8.05
C GLU A 442 4.99 6.60 8.02
N GLY A 443 4.06 6.81 7.06
CA GLY A 443 2.93 5.93 6.78
C GLY A 443 1.62 6.66 6.48
N SER A 444 0.77 6.06 5.64
CA SER A 444 -0.46 6.70 5.13
C SER A 444 -1.55 6.89 6.20
N GLY A 445 -1.53 6.10 7.29
CA GLY A 445 -2.47 6.26 8.42
C GLY A 445 -2.24 7.53 9.24
N VAL A 446 -0.99 7.99 9.35
CA VAL A 446 -0.61 9.14 10.21
C VAL A 446 -1.24 10.43 9.73
N ARG A 447 -1.36 10.62 8.41
CA ARG A 447 -1.94 11.82 7.83
C ARG A 447 -3.45 11.90 8.00
N TYR A 448 -4.17 10.79 7.83
CA TYR A 448 -5.61 10.75 8.07
C TYR A 448 -5.94 11.16 9.51
N VAL A 449 -5.23 10.56 10.48
CA VAL A 449 -5.36 10.89 11.91
C VAL A 449 -5.08 12.37 12.17
N PHE A 450 -4.07 12.94 11.51
CA PHE A 450 -3.73 14.36 11.63
C PHE A 450 -4.80 15.28 11.03
N GLU A 451 -5.36 14.93 9.87
CA GLU A 451 -6.44 15.69 9.25
C GLU A 451 -7.73 15.62 10.06
N GLU A 452 -8.05 14.45 10.63
CA GLU A 452 -9.16 14.26 11.57
C GLU A 452 -8.96 15.09 12.83
N HIS A 453 -7.76 15.05 13.43
CA HIS A 453 -7.39 15.89 14.58
C HIS A 453 -7.64 17.38 14.32
N ARG A 454 -7.15 17.88 13.18
CA ARG A 454 -7.35 19.28 12.78
C ARG A 454 -8.83 19.60 12.62
N LYS A 455 -9.59 18.69 12.01
CA LYS A 455 -11.04 18.85 11.85
C LYS A 455 -11.73 18.93 13.21
N THR A 456 -11.44 18.01 14.14
CA THR A 456 -11.99 18.03 15.51
C THR A 456 -11.64 19.31 16.25
N LEU A 457 -10.39 19.81 16.14
CA LEU A 457 -10.00 21.09 16.73
C LEU A 457 -10.80 22.26 16.16
N LYS A 458 -11.02 22.26 14.85
CA LYS A 458 -11.80 23.28 14.16
C LYS A 458 -13.27 23.23 14.58
N ASP A 459 -13.88 22.06 14.53
CA ASP A 459 -15.29 21.87 14.92
C ASP A 459 -15.49 22.31 16.38
N ARG A 460 -14.56 21.96 17.28
CA ARG A 460 -14.62 22.39 18.69
C ARG A 460 -14.42 23.89 18.88
N HIS A 461 -13.51 24.49 18.11
CA HIS A 461 -13.31 25.94 18.11
C HIS A 461 -14.60 26.67 17.70
N ASP A 462 -15.25 26.21 16.64
CA ASP A 462 -16.46 26.79 16.08
C ASP A 462 -17.65 26.60 17.05
N GLU A 463 -17.81 25.42 17.65
CA GLU A 463 -18.81 25.16 18.72
C GLU A 463 -18.69 26.14 19.90
N LEU A 464 -17.47 26.40 20.39
CA LEU A 464 -17.26 27.29 21.54
C LEU A 464 -17.68 28.72 21.21
N LEU A 465 -17.39 29.19 20.00
CA LEU A 465 -17.82 30.51 19.53
C LEU A 465 -19.34 30.60 19.39
N GLU A 466 -19.99 29.54 18.88
CA GLU A 466 -21.45 29.45 18.79
C GLU A 466 -22.13 29.45 20.17
N GLU A 467 -21.51 28.80 21.17
CA GLU A 467 -21.96 28.83 22.57
C GLU A 467 -21.68 30.17 23.28
N GLY A 468 -21.06 31.15 22.60
CA GLY A 468 -20.68 32.44 23.19
C GLY A 468 -19.51 32.36 24.18
N LYS A 469 -18.74 31.27 24.16
CA LYS A 469 -17.54 31.05 24.99
C LYS A 469 -16.29 31.38 24.19
N SER A 470 -15.27 31.94 24.84
CA SER A 470 -13.97 32.12 24.19
C SER A 470 -13.25 30.78 24.06
N PRO A 471 -12.80 30.38 22.86
CA PRO A 471 -11.88 29.27 22.72
C PRO A 471 -10.62 29.54 23.56
N GLY A 472 -10.15 28.55 24.30
CA GLY A 472 -8.92 28.68 25.09
C GLY A 472 -7.68 28.76 24.20
N ASP A 473 -6.62 29.40 24.69
CA ASP A 473 -5.35 29.60 23.96
C ASP A 473 -4.78 28.31 23.36
N TYR A 474 -5.03 27.17 23.99
CA TYR A 474 -4.66 25.86 23.47
C TYR A 474 -5.27 25.55 22.10
N ILE A 475 -6.61 25.63 21.98
CA ILE A 475 -7.33 25.27 20.75
C ILE A 475 -6.88 26.20 19.63
N VAL A 476 -6.74 27.49 19.94
CA VAL A 476 -6.27 28.51 19.00
C VAL A 476 -4.84 28.21 18.53
N ASN A 477 -3.92 27.92 19.44
CA ASN A 477 -2.52 27.65 19.10
C ASN A 477 -2.35 26.33 18.33
N GLN A 478 -2.99 25.24 18.74
CA GLN A 478 -2.92 23.98 17.99
C GLN A 478 -3.57 24.06 16.62
N LEU A 479 -4.72 24.73 16.51
CA LEU A 479 -5.36 24.90 15.22
C LEU A 479 -4.47 25.74 14.29
N LYS A 480 -3.79 26.76 14.83
CA LYS A 480 -2.79 27.55 14.10
C LYS A 480 -1.62 26.67 13.64
N ASP A 481 -1.03 25.87 14.52
CA ASP A 481 0.09 24.97 14.19
C ASP A 481 -0.33 23.91 13.16
N ALA A 482 -1.50 23.30 13.35
CA ALA A 482 -2.05 22.31 12.42
C ALA A 482 -2.32 22.91 11.04
N ASN A 483 -2.86 24.13 10.97
CA ASN A 483 -3.06 24.85 9.72
C ASN A 483 -1.73 25.24 9.05
N ALA A 484 -0.69 25.59 9.83
CA ALA A 484 0.64 25.83 9.29
C ALA A 484 1.24 24.56 8.66
N VAL A 485 1.07 23.41 9.30
CA VAL A 485 1.48 22.11 8.75
C VAL A 485 0.72 21.75 7.48
N ILE A 486 -0.61 21.87 7.45
CA ILE A 486 -1.40 21.62 6.22
C ILE A 486 -0.95 22.55 5.09
N THR A 487 -0.75 23.83 5.38
CA THR A 487 -0.28 24.79 4.38
C THR A 487 1.09 24.40 3.82
N ALA A 488 1.99 23.89 4.66
CA ALA A 488 3.30 23.40 4.22
C ALA A 488 3.19 22.10 3.41
N LEU A 489 2.33 21.15 3.82
CA LEU A 489 2.04 19.92 3.07
C LEU A 489 1.49 20.21 1.68
N ASP A 490 0.48 21.08 1.57
CA ASP A 490 -0.12 21.46 0.29
C ASP A 490 0.95 22.06 -0.65
N LYS A 491 1.85 22.90 -0.11
CA LYS A 491 2.99 23.44 -0.88
C LYS A 491 3.93 22.33 -1.37
N TYR A 492 4.22 21.33 -0.54
CA TYR A 492 5.08 20.21 -0.95
C TYR A 492 4.42 19.32 -2.01
N GLU A 493 3.11 19.08 -1.90
CA GLU A 493 2.38 18.34 -2.93
C GLU A 493 2.39 19.06 -4.27
N GLU A 494 2.10 20.36 -4.29
CA GLU A 494 2.14 21.16 -5.51
C GLU A 494 3.56 21.21 -6.08
N LEU A 495 4.58 21.30 -5.23
CA LEU A 495 5.97 21.21 -5.66
C LEU A 495 6.28 19.86 -6.32
N ILE A 496 5.86 18.74 -5.73
CA ILE A 496 6.07 17.41 -6.30
C ILE A 496 5.35 17.28 -7.64
N LYS A 497 4.09 17.74 -7.74
CA LYS A 497 3.32 17.71 -8.99
C LYS A 497 4.03 18.50 -10.09
N ALA A 498 4.57 19.68 -9.77
CA ALA A 498 5.29 20.53 -10.69
C ALA A 498 6.64 19.93 -11.12
N GLN A 499 7.47 19.50 -10.17
CA GLN A 499 8.78 18.88 -10.45
C GLN A 499 8.63 17.58 -11.24
N ARG A 500 7.63 16.75 -10.89
CA ARG A 500 7.29 15.54 -11.66
C ARG A 500 6.92 15.89 -13.10
N ALA A 501 6.05 16.88 -13.30
CA ALA A 501 5.64 17.29 -14.65
C ALA A 501 6.83 17.82 -15.46
N CYS A 502 7.67 18.67 -14.87
CA CYS A 502 8.89 19.18 -15.49
C CYS A 502 9.82 18.04 -15.93
N LYS A 503 10.21 17.16 -15.00
CA LYS A 503 11.09 16.01 -15.31
C LYS A 503 10.47 15.05 -16.33
N PHE A 504 9.15 14.86 -16.29
CA PHE A 504 8.43 14.00 -17.23
C PHE A 504 8.47 14.53 -18.67
N PHE A 505 8.34 15.84 -18.85
CA PHE A 505 8.42 16.48 -20.17
C PHE A 505 9.82 17.03 -20.49
N SER A 506 10.85 16.66 -19.72
CA SER A 506 12.23 17.13 -19.88
C SER A 506 12.33 18.66 -19.88
N ILE A 507 11.65 19.32 -18.94
CA ILE A 507 11.66 20.78 -18.75
C ILE A 507 12.48 21.12 -17.50
N ASP A 508 13.39 22.08 -17.62
CA ASP A 508 14.18 22.64 -16.51
C ASP A 508 13.24 23.38 -15.54
N TYR A 509 13.08 22.85 -14.33
CA TYR A 509 12.16 23.38 -13.32
C TYR A 509 12.52 24.82 -12.93
N ASP A 510 13.77 25.07 -12.56
CA ASP A 510 14.19 26.37 -12.02
C ASP A 510 14.06 27.46 -13.08
N LYS A 511 14.51 27.19 -14.32
CA LYS A 511 14.41 28.15 -15.41
C LYS A 511 12.97 28.37 -15.86
N PHE A 512 12.12 27.35 -15.87
CA PHE A 512 10.73 27.47 -16.34
C PHE A 512 9.83 28.18 -15.31
N PHE A 513 10.02 27.90 -14.02
CA PHE A 513 9.25 28.50 -12.93
C PHE A 513 9.80 29.85 -12.45
N SER A 514 10.99 30.28 -12.89
CA SER A 514 11.50 31.64 -12.61
C SER A 514 11.00 32.71 -13.60
N ILE A 515 10.41 32.33 -14.74
CA ILE A 515 9.97 33.29 -15.77
C ILE A 515 8.70 34.04 -15.29
N GLU A 516 8.79 35.36 -15.16
CA GLU A 516 7.65 36.22 -14.83
C GLU A 516 6.55 36.15 -15.90
N GLY A 517 5.28 36.13 -15.47
CA GLY A 517 4.12 36.07 -16.39
C GLY A 517 3.84 34.68 -17.00
N ASN A 518 4.60 33.64 -16.64
CA ASN A 518 4.49 32.30 -17.23
C ASN A 518 3.36 31.40 -16.66
N GLU A 519 2.39 31.98 -15.95
CA GLU A 519 1.36 31.24 -15.20
C GLU A 519 0.47 30.35 -16.10
N GLU A 520 0.15 30.81 -17.31
CA GLU A 520 -0.67 30.04 -18.26
C GLU A 520 0.06 28.79 -18.76
N GLN A 521 1.36 28.88 -19.07
CA GLN A 521 2.15 27.72 -19.49
C GLN A 521 2.39 26.75 -18.33
N ARG A 522 2.61 27.25 -17.10
CA ARG A 522 2.68 26.40 -15.90
C ARG A 522 1.39 25.61 -15.70
N ARG A 523 0.24 26.26 -15.92
CA ARG A 523 -1.06 25.58 -15.89
C ARG A 523 -1.19 24.54 -17.00
N GLU A 524 -0.81 24.87 -18.23
CA GLU A 524 -0.84 23.91 -19.36
C GLU A 524 0.03 22.67 -19.07
N LEU A 525 1.23 22.86 -18.51
CA LEU A 525 2.13 21.78 -18.09
C LEU A 525 1.45 20.81 -17.12
N LEU A 526 0.85 21.34 -16.04
CA LEU A 526 0.18 20.54 -15.03
C LEU A 526 -1.07 19.85 -15.57
N VAL A 527 -1.86 20.54 -16.41
CA VAL A 527 -3.06 19.99 -17.06
C VAL A 527 -2.71 18.83 -17.98
N ARG A 528 -1.58 18.89 -18.71
CA ARG A 528 -1.14 17.79 -19.57
C ARG A 528 -0.53 16.62 -18.79
N ALA A 529 0.20 16.88 -17.71
CA ALA A 529 0.80 15.82 -16.89
C ALA A 529 -0.23 15.02 -16.08
N LYS A 530 -1.28 15.70 -15.60
CA LYS A 530 -2.22 15.13 -14.62
C LYS A 530 -2.96 13.88 -15.12
N PRO A 531 -3.64 13.87 -16.29
CA PRO A 531 -4.37 12.69 -16.76
C PRO A 531 -3.47 11.45 -16.92
N ILE A 532 -2.21 11.67 -17.27
CA ILE A 532 -1.23 10.59 -17.43
C ILE A 532 -0.99 9.92 -16.10
N PHE A 533 -0.59 10.69 -15.08
CA PHE A 533 -0.28 10.15 -13.76
C PHE A 533 -1.53 9.60 -13.05
N ASP A 534 -2.66 10.29 -13.14
CA ASP A 534 -3.92 9.85 -12.53
C ASP A 534 -4.36 8.50 -13.10
N THR A 535 -4.23 8.29 -14.41
CA THR A 535 -4.66 7.05 -15.08
C THR A 535 -3.73 5.88 -14.77
N ILE A 536 -2.40 6.07 -14.82
CA ILE A 536 -1.45 4.99 -14.52
C ILE A 536 -1.49 4.57 -13.05
N SER A 537 -1.90 5.47 -12.16
CA SER A 537 -2.04 5.21 -10.72
C SER A 537 -3.35 4.50 -10.37
N THR A 538 -4.21 4.23 -11.36
CA THR A 538 -5.42 3.43 -11.15
C THR A 538 -5.11 1.95 -11.00
N GLN A 539 -5.90 1.27 -10.16
CA GLN A 539 -5.86 -0.19 -10.06
C GLN A 539 -6.09 -0.85 -11.43
N ALA A 540 -6.98 -0.28 -12.26
CA ALA A 540 -7.30 -0.80 -13.58
C ALA A 540 -6.07 -0.80 -14.51
N PHE A 541 -5.31 0.28 -14.57
CA PHE A 541 -4.10 0.34 -15.40
C PHE A 541 -3.04 -0.65 -14.93
N GLN A 542 -2.75 -0.68 -13.63
CA GLN A 542 -1.69 -1.53 -13.10
C GLN A 542 -2.03 -3.03 -13.20
N LEU A 543 -3.31 -3.40 -12.99
CA LEU A 543 -3.78 -4.75 -13.32
C LEU A 543 -3.70 -5.03 -14.82
N GLY A 544 -4.08 -4.07 -15.67
CA GLY A 544 -3.99 -4.17 -17.12
C GLY A 544 -2.57 -4.45 -17.60
N TYR A 545 -1.57 -3.78 -17.02
CA TYR A 545 -0.15 -4.03 -17.30
C TYR A 545 0.28 -5.43 -16.90
N LEU A 546 0.01 -5.82 -15.65
CA LEU A 546 0.36 -7.14 -15.14
C LEU A 546 -0.25 -8.25 -16.01
N MET A 547 -1.53 -8.09 -16.35
CA MET A 547 -2.25 -9.05 -17.18
C MET A 547 -1.82 -9.00 -18.65
N ALA A 548 -1.33 -7.88 -19.18
CA ALA A 548 -0.75 -7.84 -20.53
C ALA A 548 0.50 -8.71 -20.63
N VAL A 549 1.41 -8.59 -19.65
CA VAL A 549 2.60 -9.44 -19.58
C VAL A 549 2.20 -10.91 -19.44
N HIS A 550 1.35 -11.24 -18.47
CA HIS A 550 0.98 -12.64 -18.24
C HIS A 550 0.17 -13.23 -19.39
N SER A 551 -0.75 -12.49 -20.03
CA SER A 551 -1.48 -12.99 -21.20
C SER A 551 -0.55 -13.39 -22.35
N VAL A 552 0.48 -12.60 -22.63
CA VAL A 552 1.47 -12.94 -23.66
C VAL A 552 2.33 -14.13 -23.23
N VAL A 553 2.76 -14.17 -21.98
CA VAL A 553 3.53 -15.29 -21.43
C VAL A 553 2.73 -16.59 -21.54
N GLU A 554 1.49 -16.63 -21.05
CA GLU A 554 0.66 -17.85 -21.08
C GLU A 554 0.33 -18.29 -22.52
N ALA A 555 0.27 -17.36 -23.48
CA ALA A 555 0.04 -17.71 -24.88
C ALA A 555 1.27 -18.34 -25.55
N ILE A 556 2.48 -18.01 -25.08
CA ILE A 556 3.74 -18.56 -25.59
C ILE A 556 4.11 -19.88 -24.89
N LEU A 557 3.72 -20.04 -23.62
CA LEU A 557 4.10 -21.21 -22.83
C LEU A 557 3.41 -22.49 -23.30
N SER A 558 4.15 -23.60 -23.24
CA SER A 558 3.60 -24.93 -23.43
C SER A 558 3.11 -25.51 -22.10
N PRO A 559 2.08 -26.39 -22.09
CA PRO A 559 1.68 -27.11 -20.89
C PRO A 559 2.86 -27.86 -20.27
N GLY A 560 3.02 -27.75 -18.95
CA GLY A 560 4.14 -28.38 -18.23
C GLY A 560 5.47 -27.61 -18.25
N THR A 561 5.48 -26.36 -18.72
CA THR A 561 6.70 -25.53 -18.64
C THR A 561 7.16 -25.36 -17.19
N ARG A 562 8.47 -25.52 -16.96
CA ARG A 562 9.10 -25.44 -15.63
C ARG A 562 9.15 -24.00 -15.12
N TYR A 563 9.18 -23.84 -13.81
CA TYR A 563 9.18 -22.56 -13.11
C TYR A 563 10.26 -21.58 -13.61
N GLU A 564 11.52 -22.02 -13.69
CA GLU A 564 12.64 -21.18 -14.17
C GLU A 564 12.40 -20.63 -15.58
N GLU A 565 11.91 -21.46 -16.50
CA GLU A 565 11.67 -21.05 -17.89
C GLU A 565 10.49 -20.06 -17.97
N ARG A 566 9.43 -20.29 -17.19
CA ARG A 566 8.32 -19.35 -17.02
C ARG A 566 8.84 -18.00 -16.49
N LEU A 567 9.69 -18.03 -15.47
CA LEU A 567 10.25 -16.84 -14.84
C LEU A 567 11.10 -16.03 -15.82
N GLN A 568 11.96 -16.70 -16.58
CA GLN A 568 12.79 -16.08 -17.63
C GLN A 568 11.93 -15.44 -18.73
N LEU A 569 10.85 -16.10 -19.15
CA LEU A 569 9.94 -15.53 -20.15
C LEU A 569 9.17 -14.32 -19.61
N ILE A 570 8.70 -14.38 -18.36
CA ILE A 570 8.08 -13.21 -17.69
C ILE A 570 9.07 -12.05 -17.62
N ASP A 571 10.30 -12.32 -17.21
CA ASP A 571 11.37 -11.33 -17.11
C ASP A 571 11.60 -10.64 -18.47
N PHE A 572 11.78 -11.44 -19.52
CA PHE A 572 12.01 -11.00 -20.90
C PHE A 572 10.84 -10.15 -21.46
N VAL A 573 9.60 -10.64 -21.36
CA VAL A 573 8.41 -9.91 -21.84
C VAL A 573 8.24 -8.60 -21.07
N SER A 574 8.49 -8.62 -19.75
CA SER A 574 8.43 -7.40 -18.93
C SER A 574 9.48 -6.37 -19.32
N GLU A 575 10.72 -6.79 -19.63
CA GLU A 575 11.76 -5.89 -20.16
C GLU A 575 11.32 -5.23 -21.47
N LEU A 576 10.86 -6.05 -22.42
CA LEU A 576 10.41 -5.60 -23.73
C LEU A 576 9.29 -4.55 -23.59
N PHE A 577 8.32 -4.82 -22.72
CA PHE A 577 7.17 -3.92 -22.52
C PHE A 577 7.58 -2.62 -21.83
N ILE A 578 8.41 -2.68 -20.78
CA ILE A 578 8.85 -1.47 -20.07
C ILE A 578 9.71 -0.58 -20.96
N ASN A 579 10.62 -1.15 -21.74
CA ASN A 579 11.46 -0.37 -22.66
C ASN A 579 10.59 0.32 -23.72
N ALA A 580 9.66 -0.41 -24.33
CA ALA A 580 8.75 0.15 -25.32
C ALA A 580 7.83 1.24 -24.74
N LEU A 581 7.25 1.01 -23.56
CA LEU A 581 6.45 2.01 -22.86
C LEU A 581 7.27 3.25 -22.51
N ASN A 582 8.52 3.09 -22.05
CA ASN A 582 9.39 4.21 -21.75
C ASN A 582 9.70 5.05 -22.99
N THR A 583 9.98 4.41 -24.13
CA THR A 583 10.13 5.09 -25.43
C THR A 583 8.86 5.81 -25.86
N TYR A 584 7.68 5.22 -25.60
CA TYR A 584 6.41 5.89 -25.86
C TYR A 584 6.24 7.17 -25.02
N PHE A 585 6.68 7.17 -23.77
CA PHE A 585 6.61 8.30 -22.83
C PHE A 585 7.85 9.20 -22.82
N SER A 586 8.66 9.14 -23.88
CA SER A 586 9.78 10.04 -24.09
C SER A 586 9.77 10.62 -25.51
N SER A 587 10.38 11.80 -25.65
CA SER A 587 10.89 12.25 -26.94
C SER A 587 12.17 11.47 -27.29
N ASN A 588 12.51 11.38 -28.58
CA ASN A 588 13.82 10.87 -29.03
C ASN A 588 14.96 11.87 -28.77
N GLU A 589 14.68 12.99 -28.09
CA GLU A 589 15.61 14.06 -27.81
C GLU A 589 15.95 14.08 -26.32
N ASP A 590 17.24 13.96 -25.98
CA ASP A 590 17.78 14.13 -24.62
C ASP A 590 17.96 15.61 -24.25
N ILE A 591 17.14 16.50 -24.82
CA ILE A 591 17.28 17.95 -24.66
C ILE A 591 16.37 18.42 -23.54
N GLU A 592 16.96 19.08 -22.55
CA GLU A 592 16.20 19.78 -21.52
C GLU A 592 15.67 21.11 -22.04
N HIS A 593 14.35 21.28 -22.01
CA HIS A 593 13.65 22.44 -22.54
C HIS A 593 13.47 23.53 -21.47
N ARG A 594 13.41 24.79 -21.92
CA ARG A 594 13.12 25.96 -21.06
C ARG A 594 11.69 26.48 -21.23
N THR A 595 10.93 25.92 -22.16
CA THR A 595 9.55 26.28 -22.53
C THR A 595 8.77 24.99 -22.85
N LEU A 596 7.47 25.10 -23.14
CA LEU A 596 6.64 23.95 -23.51
C LEU A 596 6.91 23.47 -24.95
N THR A 597 8.10 22.92 -25.20
CA THR A 597 8.53 22.32 -26.46
C THR A 597 8.79 20.82 -26.30
N GLY A 598 8.98 20.10 -27.41
CA GLY A 598 9.26 18.67 -27.41
C GLY A 598 8.01 17.82 -27.15
N PHE A 599 8.19 16.72 -26.40
CA PHE A 599 7.16 15.68 -26.19
C PHE A 599 5.80 16.26 -25.80
N ILE A 600 5.75 17.31 -24.97
CA ILE A 600 4.50 17.91 -24.47
C ILE A 600 3.55 18.42 -25.56
N LYS A 601 4.08 18.78 -26.75
CA LYS A 601 3.28 19.27 -27.89
C LYS A 601 2.86 18.15 -28.85
N GLU A 602 3.31 16.92 -28.63
CA GLU A 602 2.92 15.80 -29.47
C GLU A 602 1.46 15.36 -29.22
N PRO A 603 0.74 14.88 -30.25
CA PRO A 603 -0.65 14.41 -30.11
C PRO A 603 -0.81 13.29 -29.07
N ARG A 604 0.19 12.40 -28.97
CA ARG A 604 0.18 11.23 -28.08
C ARG A 604 0.20 11.57 -26.58
N VAL A 605 0.47 12.82 -26.20
CA VAL A 605 0.38 13.26 -24.78
C VAL A 605 -1.06 13.20 -24.26
N GLY A 606 -2.04 13.43 -25.14
CA GLY A 606 -3.46 13.38 -24.81
C GLY A 606 -4.02 11.97 -24.62
N PHE A 607 -3.20 10.91 -24.73
CA PHE A 607 -3.67 9.52 -24.77
C PHE A 607 -4.53 9.10 -23.57
N PHE A 608 -4.27 9.66 -22.38
CA PHE A 608 -5.01 9.41 -21.14
C PHE A 608 -5.98 10.53 -20.73
N ASP A 609 -6.13 11.57 -21.55
CA ASP A 609 -7.14 12.59 -21.35
C ASP A 609 -8.45 12.17 -22.03
N GLN A 610 -9.55 12.15 -21.28
CA GLN A 610 -10.88 11.82 -21.82
C GLN A 610 -11.43 12.91 -22.76
N ASN A 611 -10.93 14.14 -22.66
CA ASN A 611 -11.39 15.28 -23.44
C ASN A 611 -10.54 15.54 -24.70
N GLN A 612 -9.38 14.88 -24.82
CA GLN A 612 -8.49 15.00 -25.99
C GLN A 612 -8.56 13.74 -26.85
N LEU A 613 -8.06 13.83 -28.08
CA LEU A 613 -7.96 12.65 -28.93
C LEU A 613 -6.96 11.66 -28.32
N GLY A 614 -7.41 10.44 -28.06
CA GLY A 614 -6.60 9.46 -27.37
C GLY A 614 -7.34 8.17 -27.05
N LEU A 615 -6.61 7.17 -26.57
CA LEU A 615 -7.18 5.89 -26.12
C LEU A 615 -8.19 6.06 -24.99
N ARG A 616 -7.97 6.99 -24.05
CA ARG A 616 -8.95 7.24 -22.97
C ARG A 616 -10.27 7.80 -23.48
N ARG A 617 -10.24 8.69 -24.47
CA ARG A 617 -11.45 9.16 -25.15
C ARG A 617 -12.13 8.06 -25.97
N LEU A 618 -11.37 7.17 -26.61
CA LEU A 618 -11.94 5.98 -27.25
C LEU A 618 -12.74 5.13 -26.24
N LEU A 619 -12.18 4.88 -25.06
CA LEU A 619 -12.89 4.15 -24.00
C LEU A 619 -14.17 4.91 -23.56
N SER A 620 -14.12 6.23 -23.44
CA SER A 620 -15.28 7.02 -22.99
C SER A 620 -16.48 6.99 -23.96
N LEU A 621 -16.28 6.59 -25.22
CA LEU A 621 -17.38 6.43 -26.19
C LEU A 621 -18.31 5.25 -25.81
N SER A 622 -17.80 4.26 -25.07
CA SER A 622 -18.56 3.06 -24.68
C SER A 622 -18.69 2.88 -23.16
N VAL A 623 -17.84 3.52 -22.38
CA VAL A 623 -17.78 3.39 -20.92
C VAL A 623 -17.87 4.74 -20.25
N ARG A 624 -18.83 4.90 -19.33
CA ARG A 624 -19.06 6.16 -18.61
C ARG A 624 -18.11 6.38 -17.43
N GLU A 625 -17.68 5.32 -16.76
CA GLU A 625 -16.87 5.40 -15.52
C GLU A 625 -15.66 4.49 -15.56
N LEU A 626 -14.52 4.98 -15.05
CA LEU A 626 -13.26 4.25 -15.00
C LEU A 626 -13.14 3.41 -13.73
N ASN A 627 -13.71 2.20 -13.75
CA ASN A 627 -13.60 1.27 -12.62
C ASN A 627 -12.54 0.18 -12.87
N GLU A 628 -12.30 -0.63 -11.85
CA GLU A 628 -11.32 -1.73 -11.88
C GLU A 628 -11.55 -2.74 -13.00
N ARG A 629 -12.79 -2.92 -13.49
CA ARG A 629 -13.11 -3.85 -14.60
C ARG A 629 -12.51 -3.41 -15.94
N GLN A 630 -12.11 -2.14 -16.03
CA GLN A 630 -11.43 -1.60 -17.21
C GLN A 630 -9.97 -2.04 -17.33
N TRP A 631 -9.49 -2.94 -16.46
CA TRP A 631 -8.17 -3.57 -16.63
C TRP A 631 -8.03 -4.26 -17.99
N THR A 632 -9.12 -4.81 -18.55
CA THR A 632 -9.14 -5.43 -19.88
C THR A 632 -8.82 -4.43 -20.99
N PHE A 633 -9.35 -3.21 -20.87
CA PHE A 633 -9.03 -2.10 -21.77
C PHE A 633 -7.58 -1.68 -21.63
N PHE A 634 -7.06 -1.54 -20.41
CA PHE A 634 -5.66 -1.16 -20.23
C PHE A 634 -4.69 -2.25 -20.66
N ARG A 635 -5.07 -3.53 -20.54
CA ARG A 635 -4.33 -4.64 -21.15
C ARG A 635 -4.23 -4.44 -22.67
N TYR A 636 -5.36 -4.20 -23.34
CA TYR A 636 -5.40 -3.88 -24.76
C TYR A 636 -4.56 -2.64 -25.10
N ALA A 637 -4.72 -1.55 -24.35
CA ALA A 637 -4.01 -0.30 -24.57
C ALA A 637 -2.49 -0.50 -24.48
N ILE A 638 -2.00 -1.25 -23.50
CA ILE A 638 -0.57 -1.53 -23.35
C ILE A 638 -0.04 -2.34 -24.53
N LEU A 639 -0.79 -3.35 -24.97
CA LEU A 639 -0.41 -4.13 -26.15
C LEU A 639 -0.39 -3.28 -27.42
N GLU A 640 -1.32 -2.34 -27.60
CA GLU A 640 -1.28 -1.38 -28.70
C GLU A 640 -0.06 -0.45 -28.62
N LEU A 641 0.21 0.09 -27.43
CA LEU A 641 1.30 1.03 -27.20
C LEU A 641 2.68 0.41 -27.46
N VAL A 642 2.90 -0.83 -27.01
CA VAL A 642 4.18 -1.53 -27.18
C VAL A 642 4.51 -1.77 -28.65
N HIS A 643 3.52 -1.97 -29.51
CA HIS A 643 3.71 -2.27 -30.94
C HIS A 643 3.45 -1.07 -31.86
N CYS A 644 3.21 0.12 -31.32
CA CYS A 644 2.88 1.30 -32.12
C CYS A 644 4.11 1.93 -32.80
N LYS A 645 3.85 2.87 -33.73
CA LYS A 645 4.88 3.63 -34.47
C LYS A 645 5.90 4.33 -33.56
N TYR A 646 5.48 4.73 -32.37
CA TYR A 646 6.34 5.46 -31.44
C TYR A 646 7.28 4.57 -30.61
N ALA A 647 6.98 3.27 -30.49
CA ALA A 647 7.67 2.39 -29.55
C ALA A 647 8.32 1.16 -30.20
N TYR A 648 7.92 0.79 -31.41
CA TYR A 648 8.34 -0.47 -32.06
C TYR A 648 9.87 -0.63 -32.16
N GLN A 649 10.62 0.46 -32.37
CA GLN A 649 12.07 0.39 -32.47
C GLN A 649 12.71 -0.13 -31.17
N SER A 650 12.15 0.23 -30.01
CA SER A 650 12.64 -0.30 -28.73
C SER A 650 12.37 -1.80 -28.59
N VAL A 651 11.26 -2.29 -29.16
CA VAL A 651 10.95 -3.72 -29.21
C VAL A 651 11.95 -4.45 -30.09
N VAL A 652 12.19 -3.93 -31.31
CA VAL A 652 13.19 -4.46 -32.24
C VAL A 652 14.57 -4.53 -31.58
N ASN A 653 15.03 -3.43 -31.00
CA ASN A 653 16.32 -3.37 -30.32
C ASN A 653 16.42 -4.40 -29.17
N THR A 654 15.34 -4.61 -28.41
CA THR A 654 15.33 -5.62 -27.34
C THR A 654 15.39 -7.04 -27.89
N LEU A 655 14.72 -7.29 -29.02
CA LEU A 655 14.75 -8.58 -29.70
C LEU A 655 16.11 -8.87 -30.34
N GLU A 656 16.75 -7.88 -30.96
CA GLU A 656 18.05 -8.01 -31.63
C GLU A 656 19.20 -8.19 -30.63
N ASN A 657 19.18 -7.46 -29.52
CA ASN A 657 20.20 -7.58 -28.47
C ASN A 657 20.03 -8.84 -27.60
N SER A 658 18.94 -9.58 -27.76
CA SER A 658 18.67 -10.82 -27.05
C SER A 658 19.07 -12.02 -27.91
N VAL A 659 20.22 -12.63 -27.60
CA VAL A 659 20.67 -13.90 -28.22
C VAL A 659 19.94 -15.12 -27.61
N SER A 660 18.80 -14.90 -26.92
CA SER A 660 18.09 -15.94 -26.18
C SER A 660 17.01 -16.60 -27.03
N SER A 661 16.76 -17.90 -26.77
CA SER A 661 15.63 -18.64 -27.33
C SER A 661 14.26 -18.03 -26.99
N LEU A 662 14.20 -17.09 -26.04
CA LEU A 662 12.97 -16.38 -25.65
C LEU A 662 12.57 -15.34 -26.70
N ALA A 663 13.54 -14.65 -27.31
CA ALA A 663 13.29 -13.69 -28.38
C ALA A 663 12.67 -14.38 -29.60
N ASP A 664 13.16 -15.57 -29.94
CA ASP A 664 12.62 -16.36 -31.07
C ASP A 664 11.21 -16.87 -30.80
N LYS A 665 10.92 -17.32 -29.57
CA LYS A 665 9.56 -17.68 -29.15
C LYS A 665 8.60 -16.49 -29.29
N TYR A 666 9.02 -15.31 -28.87
CA TYR A 666 8.21 -14.10 -29.00
C TYR A 666 8.02 -13.70 -30.47
N ARG A 667 9.08 -13.71 -31.28
CA ARG A 667 9.00 -13.47 -32.74
C ARG A 667 8.04 -14.44 -33.43
N GLY A 668 8.11 -15.72 -33.08
CA GLY A 668 7.23 -16.75 -33.64
C GLY A 668 5.75 -16.53 -33.28
N TYR A 669 5.47 -16.02 -32.08
CA TYR A 669 4.11 -15.71 -31.63
C TYR A 669 3.58 -14.35 -32.11
N LEU A 670 4.47 -13.46 -32.53
CA LEU A 670 4.14 -12.07 -32.82
C LEU A 670 3.00 -11.88 -33.84
N PRO A 671 2.94 -12.60 -34.99
CA PRO A 671 1.83 -12.44 -35.93
C PRO A 671 0.47 -12.72 -35.28
N GLU A 672 0.36 -13.81 -34.52
CA GLU A 672 -0.89 -14.17 -33.82
C GLU A 672 -1.24 -13.14 -32.74
N LEU A 673 -0.23 -12.62 -32.02
CA LEU A 673 -0.43 -11.56 -31.03
C LEU A 673 -1.01 -10.30 -31.68
N ILE A 674 -0.46 -9.87 -32.82
CA ILE A 674 -0.94 -8.68 -33.52
C ILE A 674 -2.38 -8.88 -34.01
N ASP A 675 -2.71 -10.04 -34.59
CA ASP A 675 -4.09 -10.35 -35.01
C ASP A 675 -5.08 -10.27 -33.84
N LYS A 676 -4.70 -10.80 -32.67
CA LYS A 676 -5.51 -10.70 -31.44
C LYS A 676 -5.68 -9.25 -30.97
N VAL A 677 -4.63 -8.43 -31.04
CA VAL A 677 -4.70 -7.01 -30.68
C VAL A 677 -5.62 -6.25 -31.63
N LEU A 678 -5.54 -6.52 -32.94
CA LEU A 678 -6.41 -5.88 -33.95
C LEU A 678 -7.88 -6.31 -33.82
N ASN A 679 -8.14 -7.56 -33.45
CA ASN A 679 -9.49 -8.01 -33.12
C ASN A 679 -10.04 -7.25 -31.90
N LEU A 680 -9.25 -7.12 -30.83
CA LEU A 680 -9.64 -6.32 -29.66
C LEU A 680 -9.90 -4.85 -30.02
N ARG A 681 -9.09 -4.26 -30.91
CA ARG A 681 -9.32 -2.90 -31.44
C ARG A 681 -10.71 -2.80 -32.08
N GLU A 682 -11.06 -3.71 -32.99
CA GLU A 682 -12.39 -3.71 -33.62
C GLU A 682 -13.52 -3.96 -32.62
N GLN A 683 -13.31 -4.76 -31.57
CA GLN A 683 -14.29 -4.93 -30.49
C GLN A 683 -14.59 -3.62 -29.75
N TYR A 684 -13.57 -2.81 -29.45
CA TYR A 684 -13.77 -1.50 -28.83
C TYR A 684 -14.43 -0.49 -29.78
N VAL A 685 -14.10 -0.52 -31.08
CA VAL A 685 -14.78 0.28 -32.10
C VAL A 685 -16.26 -0.10 -32.20
N ALA A 686 -16.56 -1.41 -32.25
CA ALA A 686 -17.92 -1.92 -32.30
C ALA A 686 -18.72 -1.58 -31.03
N ALA A 687 -18.07 -1.61 -29.86
CA ALA A 687 -18.68 -1.20 -28.59
C ALA A 687 -19.04 0.30 -28.59
N ALA A 688 -18.15 1.16 -29.12
CA ALA A 688 -18.42 2.59 -29.27
C ALA A 688 -19.60 2.85 -30.22
N ILE A 689 -19.64 2.18 -31.38
CA ILE A 689 -20.76 2.26 -32.33
C ILE A 689 -22.07 1.85 -31.66
N ARG A 690 -22.09 0.68 -30.99
CA ARG A 690 -23.28 0.18 -30.29
C ARG A 690 -23.76 1.14 -29.21
N SER A 691 -22.85 1.69 -28.42
CA SER A 691 -23.16 2.68 -27.38
C SER A 691 -23.80 3.94 -27.97
N ALA A 692 -23.26 4.45 -29.07
CA ALA A 692 -23.79 5.63 -29.75
C ALA A 692 -25.18 5.38 -30.38
N LEU A 693 -25.36 4.24 -31.05
CA LEU A 693 -26.64 3.87 -31.68
C LEU A 693 -27.74 3.61 -30.66
N ASN A 694 -27.40 3.11 -29.47
CA ASN A 694 -28.34 2.88 -28.37
C ASN A 694 -28.48 4.09 -27.43
N SER A 695 -27.93 5.25 -27.80
CA SER A 695 -28.04 6.44 -26.97
C SER A 695 -29.47 7.02 -27.03
N SER A 696 -29.99 7.47 -25.88
CA SER A 696 -31.33 8.07 -25.81
C SER A 696 -31.51 9.28 -26.73
N SER A 697 -30.43 10.04 -26.94
CA SER A 697 -30.41 11.17 -27.87
C SER A 697 -30.61 10.71 -29.32
N PHE A 698 -29.93 9.65 -29.75
CA PHE A 698 -30.04 9.15 -31.11
C PHE A 698 -31.36 8.42 -31.33
N GLU A 699 -31.85 7.66 -30.33
CA GLU A 699 -33.19 7.08 -30.36
C GLU A 699 -34.28 8.15 -30.50
N LEU A 700 -34.15 9.27 -29.78
CA LEU A 700 -35.08 10.39 -29.91
C LEU A 700 -34.97 11.04 -31.29
N GLU A 701 -33.76 11.23 -31.82
CA GLU A 701 -33.54 11.75 -33.18
C GLU A 701 -34.22 10.86 -34.23
N LEU A 702 -34.08 9.53 -34.13
CA LEU A 702 -34.76 8.59 -35.02
C LEU A 702 -36.28 8.63 -34.88
N LYS A 703 -36.82 8.75 -33.65
CA LYS A 703 -38.26 8.89 -33.42
C LYS A 703 -38.81 10.18 -34.02
N THR A 704 -38.13 11.31 -33.82
CA THR A 704 -38.50 12.60 -34.41
C THR A 704 -38.42 12.57 -35.93
N LEU A 705 -37.37 11.95 -36.49
CA LEU A 705 -37.23 11.76 -37.92
C LEU A 705 -38.39 10.94 -38.51
N ARG A 706 -38.73 9.81 -37.88
CA ARG A 706 -39.88 8.98 -38.29
C ARG A 706 -41.19 9.75 -38.24
N ALA A 707 -41.48 10.45 -37.13
CA ALA A 707 -42.70 11.23 -36.99
C ALA A 707 -42.82 12.35 -38.05
N ARG A 708 -41.70 13.01 -38.38
CA ARG A 708 -41.65 14.01 -39.44
C ARG A 708 -41.95 13.42 -40.82
N LEU A 709 -41.30 12.32 -41.17
CA LEU A 709 -41.49 11.67 -42.48
C LEU A 709 -42.91 11.08 -42.64
N GLN A 710 -43.50 10.59 -41.54
CA GLN A 710 -44.92 10.20 -41.52
C GLN A 710 -45.84 11.40 -41.75
N GLY A 711 -45.54 12.55 -41.13
CA GLY A 711 -46.27 13.81 -41.37
C GLY A 711 -46.13 14.35 -42.79
N GLU A 712 -45.03 14.03 -43.47
CA GLU A 712 -44.79 14.34 -44.90
C GLU A 712 -45.48 13.36 -45.87
N GLY A 713 -46.14 12.32 -45.37
CA GLY A 713 -46.90 11.35 -46.17
C GLY A 713 -46.04 10.28 -46.87
N LYS A 714 -44.80 10.05 -46.41
CA LYS A 714 -43.93 9.00 -46.96
C LYS A 714 -44.43 7.60 -46.62
N LEU A 715 -44.16 6.64 -47.52
CA LEU A 715 -44.47 5.22 -47.30
C LEU A 715 -43.52 4.61 -46.26
N GLU A 716 -43.99 3.63 -45.47
CA GLU A 716 -43.19 3.03 -44.39
C GLU A 716 -41.85 2.45 -44.88
N ALA A 717 -41.82 1.84 -46.08
CA ALA A 717 -40.58 1.33 -46.68
C ALA A 717 -39.56 2.45 -46.97
N GLU A 718 -40.01 3.61 -47.44
CA GLU A 718 -39.13 4.78 -47.66
C GLU A 718 -38.64 5.36 -46.34
N ILE A 719 -39.46 5.32 -45.29
CA ILE A 719 -39.07 5.75 -43.94
C ILE A 719 -37.98 4.83 -43.38
N GLU A 720 -38.13 3.51 -43.54
CA GLU A 720 -37.13 2.53 -43.11
C GLU A 720 -35.79 2.72 -43.85
N ASP A 721 -35.80 2.95 -45.16
CA ASP A 721 -34.59 3.21 -45.94
C ASP A 721 -33.85 4.47 -45.46
N ILE A 722 -34.56 5.57 -45.22
CA ILE A 722 -33.97 6.81 -44.71
C ILE A 722 -33.42 6.63 -43.29
N VAL A 723 -34.13 5.90 -42.42
CA VAL A 723 -33.66 5.59 -41.07
C VAL A 723 -32.40 4.72 -41.11
N LYS A 724 -32.34 3.75 -42.03
CA LYS A 724 -31.16 2.91 -42.25
C LYS A 724 -29.97 3.72 -42.76
N GLU A 725 -30.19 4.64 -43.71
CA GLU A 725 -29.15 5.55 -44.20
C GLU A 725 -28.60 6.44 -43.06
N LYS A 726 -29.49 7.02 -42.25
CA LYS A 726 -29.11 7.83 -41.08
C LYS A 726 -28.33 7.02 -40.05
N THR A 727 -28.71 5.76 -39.81
CA THR A 727 -28.01 4.84 -38.93
C THR A 727 -26.61 4.51 -39.45
N SER A 728 -26.48 4.19 -40.75
CA SER A 728 -25.20 3.93 -41.40
C SER A 728 -24.29 5.16 -41.42
N ALA A 729 -24.85 6.35 -41.62
CA ALA A 729 -24.10 7.61 -41.55
C ALA A 729 -23.55 7.85 -40.14
N LYS A 730 -24.36 7.59 -39.11
CA LYS A 730 -23.92 7.72 -37.71
C LYS A 730 -22.84 6.70 -37.37
N GLU A 731 -22.97 5.46 -37.83
CA GLU A 731 -21.91 4.44 -37.69
C GLU A 731 -20.59 4.91 -38.32
N GLY A 732 -20.63 5.42 -39.55
CA GLY A 732 -19.45 5.96 -40.24
C GLY A 732 -18.79 7.12 -39.49
N GLU A 733 -19.59 8.03 -38.93
CA GLU A 733 -19.11 9.15 -38.09
C GLU A 733 -18.35 8.64 -36.86
N ILE A 734 -18.95 7.70 -36.09
CA ILE A 734 -18.34 7.16 -34.88
C ILE A 734 -17.09 6.34 -35.20
N ARG A 735 -17.08 5.55 -36.28
CA ARG A 735 -15.90 4.81 -36.73
C ARG A 735 -14.76 5.76 -37.11
N ALA A 736 -15.07 6.87 -37.80
CA ALA A 736 -14.09 7.90 -38.12
C ALA A 736 -13.54 8.59 -36.87
N GLU A 737 -14.38 8.86 -35.87
CA GLU A 737 -13.95 9.38 -34.56
C GLU A 737 -13.02 8.39 -33.83
N CYS A 738 -13.37 7.10 -33.81
CA CYS A 738 -12.52 6.06 -33.22
C CYS A 738 -11.14 6.02 -33.91
N LYS A 739 -11.10 6.09 -35.25
CA LYS A 739 -9.86 6.13 -36.03
C LYS A 739 -8.99 7.35 -35.68
N LYS A 740 -9.60 8.53 -35.46
CA LYS A 740 -8.86 9.73 -35.01
C LYS A 740 -8.23 9.54 -33.63
N ASN A 741 -8.97 8.96 -32.69
CA ASN A 741 -8.45 8.65 -31.35
C ASN A 741 -7.28 7.66 -31.37
N LEU A 742 -7.42 6.59 -32.17
CA LEU A 742 -6.36 5.60 -32.39
C LEU A 742 -5.13 6.25 -33.03
N SER A 743 -5.29 7.00 -34.12
CA SER A 743 -4.17 7.64 -34.81
C SER A 743 -3.44 8.67 -33.94
N ALA A 744 -4.16 9.40 -33.08
CA ALA A 744 -3.54 10.36 -32.16
C ALA A 744 -2.62 9.66 -31.14
N SER A 745 -3.00 8.46 -30.68
CA SER A 745 -2.22 7.68 -29.70
C SER A 745 -1.10 6.88 -30.37
N LEU A 746 -1.39 6.23 -31.50
CA LEU A 746 -0.49 5.25 -32.13
C LEU A 746 0.41 5.85 -33.22
N GLY A 747 0.14 7.10 -33.62
CA GLY A 747 0.81 7.80 -34.71
C GLY A 747 0.21 7.48 -36.07
N GLU A 748 -0.25 6.24 -36.26
CA GLU A 748 -1.04 5.81 -37.39
C GLU A 748 -1.88 4.57 -37.02
N VAL A 749 -2.90 4.28 -37.83
CA VAL A 749 -3.68 3.04 -37.70
C VAL A 749 -3.21 2.07 -38.78
N ALA A 750 -2.26 1.21 -38.42
CA ALA A 750 -1.66 0.21 -39.29
C ALA A 750 -2.42 -1.13 -39.26
N ASP A 751 -2.30 -1.89 -40.35
CA ASP A 751 -2.76 -3.28 -40.47
C ASP A 751 -1.72 -4.27 -39.90
N ALA A 752 -2.09 -5.56 -39.85
CA ALA A 752 -1.26 -6.62 -39.28
C ALA A 752 0.10 -6.71 -39.97
N ASP A 753 0.11 -6.79 -41.30
CA ASP A 753 1.33 -6.92 -42.10
C ASP A 753 2.27 -5.74 -41.87
N THR A 754 1.74 -4.52 -41.82
CA THR A 754 2.55 -3.32 -41.57
C THR A 754 3.21 -3.36 -40.18
N ILE A 755 2.47 -3.79 -39.15
CA ILE A 755 3.01 -3.87 -37.78
C ILE A 755 4.05 -5.00 -37.68
N VAL A 756 3.74 -6.19 -38.21
CA VAL A 756 4.64 -7.34 -38.19
C VAL A 756 5.91 -7.06 -38.98
N ASN A 757 5.81 -6.48 -40.18
CA ASN A 757 6.97 -6.14 -41.00
C ASN A 757 7.90 -5.14 -40.31
N ARG A 758 7.38 -4.20 -39.51
CA ARG A 758 8.24 -3.28 -38.74
C ARG A 758 9.02 -3.97 -37.63
N LEU A 759 8.46 -5.03 -37.07
CA LEU A 759 9.02 -5.74 -35.93
C LEU A 759 9.91 -6.92 -36.34
N VAL A 760 9.78 -7.39 -37.58
CA VAL A 760 10.51 -8.55 -38.12
C VAL A 760 11.54 -8.14 -39.19
N THR A 761 11.25 -7.13 -40.00
CA THR A 761 12.11 -6.73 -41.13
C THR A 761 13.11 -5.65 -40.70
N THR A 762 14.19 -6.06 -40.04
CA THR A 762 15.40 -5.23 -39.94
C THR A 762 16.64 -6.11 -39.89
N SER A 763 17.06 -6.56 -41.07
CA SER A 763 18.41 -7.13 -41.26
C SER A 763 19.08 -6.68 -42.56
N GLN A 764 18.55 -5.69 -43.29
CA GLN A 764 19.09 -5.37 -44.63
C GLN A 764 19.23 -3.88 -45.03
N VAL A 765 18.85 -2.88 -44.23
CA VAL A 765 18.91 -1.47 -44.70
C VAL A 765 20.18 -0.72 -44.27
N ALA A 766 21.02 -1.28 -43.40
CA ALA A 766 22.24 -0.59 -42.94
C ALA A 766 23.49 -0.77 -43.84
N GLN A 767 23.39 -1.41 -45.01
CA GLN A 767 24.54 -1.68 -45.89
C GLN A 767 24.44 -1.13 -47.33
N SER A 768 23.37 -0.44 -47.72
CA SER A 768 23.23 0.06 -49.11
C SER A 768 23.63 1.53 -49.33
N ASP A 769 23.80 2.34 -48.28
CA ASP A 769 23.99 3.80 -48.45
C ASP A 769 25.46 4.28 -48.44
N THR A 770 26.42 3.42 -48.79
CA THR A 770 27.86 3.81 -48.87
C THR A 770 28.57 3.51 -50.18
N VAL A 771 27.87 3.21 -51.28
CA VAL A 771 28.53 3.09 -52.60
C VAL A 771 27.64 3.61 -53.73
N SER A 772 27.53 4.94 -53.87
CA SER A 772 27.43 5.61 -55.17
C SER A 772 27.49 7.12 -54.96
N ASP A 773 28.69 7.68 -54.95
CA ASP A 773 28.97 9.03 -55.48
C ASP A 773 30.49 9.21 -55.53
N GLY A 774 31.03 9.16 -56.74
CA GLY A 774 32.47 9.21 -57.00
C GLY A 774 32.81 8.99 -58.48
N GLU A 775 32.23 9.80 -59.36
CA GLU A 775 32.93 10.35 -60.56
C GLU A 775 32.96 11.88 -60.44
#